data_AF-A0A928B266-F1
#
_entry.id   AF-A0A928B266-F1
#
_cell.length_a   1.000
_cell.length_b   1.000
_cell.length_c   1.000
_cell.angle_alpha   90.00
_cell.angle_beta   90.00
_cell.angle_gamma   90.00
#
_symmetry.space_group_name_H-M   'P 1'
#
loop_
_entity.id
_entity.type
_entity.pdbx_description
1 polymer ?
#
loop_
_entity_poly.entity_id
_entity_poly.type
_entity_poly.pdbx_seq_one_letter_code
_entity_poly.pdbx_strand_id
1 'polypeptide(L)'
;MKKLFYLVAAVGMLFASCEDYDDTGINNKLNELDQRLTELEATVKAMNQDIAGIQTLVDAMQSNVYVSRIVEGETGYEVFFTNGESITISNGKDGEAGKDGVTVTIMLDETDGQYYWAVTKDGVTSFIEVDGKRILVKGDKGNTPLMRVVMEGETGYWEVSYDNGETYERVLLPDGTPVTTSGGAGGLFKEAYVDEETNTAVFVFLNGEKLEIELRSEMYIRFAGEEQLEKAAFKMGETREFQLEAVGVLKTVVTTPDEWNASYDKATKVLKVTAPAESHANCADLEGELALIYFGDENQSSVLALNVYIGKFISAEESALAVDATKDEATYEVAFTTDDDELEVVPAVDWLSGVVEGDVAKITVAANTGAERVGTIAVKADDNEIVITVTQAQGVALQEHGMRLTSPTALWNKPISEIVAGATSIAALGDYLVVSAPKAAPVVLNALTGEYVGTVDLGEMAGANATITADDAGNLVVSSYAEADGFRIGRMKGIDGTLEVFITRASQEYGNDMSVIGDVYGDARITLMYSPWSSGTTGHLLYQVAGGVADGGTWSKIAAGSITDKIDNNNGDVIYRDMNPGAPYFMTGYSSNCFVWAEGGTAQAIQVTTNSNCGAVCIDVEQFNGAYYVATACDTYFTWALGDAAIYMADVTSLAHFQAGVVPFSTGALEWNAASAGGTTDVALRASKDGVYMYVYVLHGNGSVGCVQTDCLAE
;
A
#
# COMPACT_ATOMS: atom_id res chain seq x y z
N MET A 1 29.03 -51.20 67.69
CA MET A 1 28.99 -49.74 67.42
C MET A 1 30.31 -49.00 67.63
N LYS A 2 31.36 -49.58 68.23
CA LYS A 2 32.67 -48.90 68.39
C LYS A 2 33.54 -48.80 67.12
N LYS A 3 33.21 -49.50 66.04
CA LYS A 3 33.92 -49.39 64.74
C LYS A 3 33.30 -48.40 63.75
N LEU A 4 32.09 -47.90 64.04
CA LEU A 4 31.42 -46.87 63.22
C LEU A 4 31.86 -45.45 63.62
N PHE A 5 32.30 -45.26 64.86
CA PHE A 5 32.78 -43.96 65.37
C PHE A 5 34.13 -43.53 64.80
N TYR A 6 35.00 -44.47 64.44
CA TYR A 6 36.32 -44.13 63.87
C TYR A 6 36.25 -43.74 62.39
N LEU A 7 35.19 -44.15 61.66
CA LEU A 7 34.98 -43.77 60.26
C LEU A 7 34.38 -42.36 60.14
N VAL A 8 33.57 -41.93 61.12
CA VAL A 8 33.01 -40.56 61.18
C VAL A 8 34.06 -39.54 61.64
N ALA A 9 34.99 -39.95 62.52
CA ALA A 9 36.08 -39.08 62.98
C ALA A 9 37.17 -38.83 61.90
N ALA A 10 37.30 -39.70 60.90
CA ALA A 10 38.26 -39.54 59.80
C ALA A 10 37.73 -38.69 58.63
N VAL A 11 36.40 -38.55 58.48
CA VAL A 11 35.77 -37.66 57.47
C VAL A 11 35.63 -36.23 58.01
N GLY A 12 35.53 -36.04 59.32
CA GLY A 12 35.52 -34.71 59.95
C GLY A 12 36.87 -33.98 59.93
N MET A 13 37.97 -34.68 59.64
CA MET A 13 39.32 -34.09 59.54
C MET A 13 39.71 -33.66 58.11
N LEU A 14 38.80 -33.79 57.13
CA LEU A 14 38.99 -33.38 55.74
C LEU A 14 38.28 -32.07 55.36
N PHE A 15 37.69 -31.35 56.32
CA PHE A 15 37.07 -30.03 56.08
C PHE A 15 37.57 -28.91 57.03
N ALA A 16 38.72 -29.09 57.69
CA ALA A 16 39.33 -28.06 58.53
C ALA A 16 40.53 -27.38 57.85
N SER A 17 40.43 -27.15 56.53
CA SER A 17 41.28 -26.21 55.80
C SER A 17 40.39 -25.39 54.87
N CYS A 18 39.61 -24.51 55.48
CA CYS A 18 39.20 -23.26 54.88
C CYS A 18 39.28 -22.27 56.04
N GLU A 19 40.35 -21.49 56.11
CA GLU A 19 40.25 -20.20 56.78
C GLU A 19 39.16 -19.42 56.02
N ASP A 20 38.19 -18.87 56.75
CA ASP A 20 37.14 -18.05 56.17
C ASP A 20 37.81 -16.95 55.32
N TYR A 21 37.50 -16.91 54.03
CA TYR A 21 38.03 -15.94 53.08
C TYR A 21 37.55 -14.54 53.49
N ASP A 22 38.43 -13.75 54.11
CA ASP A 22 38.17 -12.36 54.50
C ASP A 22 38.47 -11.42 53.33
N ASP A 23 37.43 -11.10 52.56
CA ASP A 23 37.47 -10.22 51.40
C ASP A 23 37.16 -8.76 51.72
N THR A 24 37.01 -8.41 53.01
CA THR A 24 36.70 -7.05 53.48
C THR A 24 37.68 -6.01 52.93
N GLY A 25 38.98 -6.35 52.87
CA GLY A 25 40.01 -5.45 52.34
C GLY A 25 39.96 -5.23 50.82
N ILE A 26 39.46 -6.22 50.07
CA ILE A 26 39.25 -6.10 48.62
C ILE A 26 37.99 -5.27 48.36
N ASN A 27 36.90 -5.58 49.06
CA ASN A 27 35.62 -4.87 48.92
C ASN A 27 35.73 -3.39 49.30
N ASN A 28 36.52 -3.03 50.33
CA ASN A 28 36.77 -1.63 50.69
C ASN A 28 37.53 -0.87 49.58
N LYS A 29 38.59 -1.47 49.01
CA LYS A 29 39.33 -0.85 47.89
C LYS A 29 38.48 -0.75 46.62
N LEU A 30 37.60 -1.72 46.40
CA LEU A 30 36.68 -1.74 45.26
C LEU A 30 35.65 -0.62 45.40
N ASN A 31 35.10 -0.40 46.60
CA ASN A 31 34.20 0.73 46.90
C ASN A 31 34.92 2.08 46.80
N GLU A 32 36.16 2.20 47.28
CA GLU A 32 36.94 3.44 47.14
C GLU A 32 37.29 3.74 45.67
N LEU A 33 37.60 2.72 44.88
CA LEU A 33 37.84 2.86 43.43
C LEU A 33 36.55 3.20 42.68
N ASP A 34 35.43 2.59 43.04
CA ASP A 34 34.10 2.87 42.48
C ASP A 34 33.68 4.32 42.78
N GLN A 35 33.92 4.78 44.01
CA GLN A 35 33.66 6.16 44.40
C GLN A 35 34.57 7.16 43.65
N ARG A 36 35.89 6.90 43.57
CA ARG A 36 36.82 7.74 42.82
C ARG A 36 36.51 7.75 41.32
N LEU A 37 36.10 6.62 40.76
CA LEU A 37 35.67 6.51 39.36
C LEU A 37 34.41 7.34 39.14
N THR A 38 33.43 7.23 40.02
CA THR A 38 32.19 8.02 39.97
C THR A 38 32.46 9.52 40.04
N GLU A 39 33.34 9.97 40.95
CA GLU A 39 33.75 11.37 41.09
C GLU A 39 34.51 11.88 39.85
N LEU A 40 35.34 11.02 39.24
CA LEU A 40 36.10 11.34 38.04
C LEU A 40 35.23 11.44 36.80
N GLU A 41 34.29 10.50 36.63
CA GLU A 41 33.29 10.52 35.55
C GLU A 41 32.41 11.78 35.65
N ALA A 42 31.99 12.15 36.86
CA ALA A 42 31.25 13.40 37.10
C ALA A 42 32.10 14.64 36.74
N THR A 43 33.40 14.64 37.07
CA THR A 43 34.31 15.74 36.74
C THR A 43 34.50 15.89 35.23
N VAL A 44 34.77 14.80 34.52
CA VAL A 44 34.93 14.81 33.05
C VAL A 44 33.65 15.30 32.39
N LYS A 45 32.48 14.85 32.87
CA LYS A 45 31.19 15.30 32.36
C LYS A 45 30.96 16.80 32.59
N ALA A 46 31.20 17.29 33.81
CA ALA A 46 31.05 18.72 34.14
C ALA A 46 32.01 19.60 33.32
N MET A 47 33.26 19.18 33.16
CA MET A 47 34.22 19.89 32.31
C MET A 47 33.76 19.93 30.85
N ASN A 48 33.39 18.80 30.24
CA ASN A 48 32.92 18.78 28.86
C ASN A 48 31.65 19.62 28.65
N GLN A 49 30.77 19.68 29.65
CA GLN A 49 29.61 20.56 29.65
C GLN A 49 30.02 22.04 29.70
N ASP A 50 30.95 22.42 30.58
CA ASP A 50 31.44 23.79 30.69
C ASP A 50 32.21 24.23 29.44
N ILE A 51 32.94 23.33 28.79
CA ILE A 51 33.62 23.58 27.50
C ILE A 51 32.60 23.97 26.45
N ALA A 52 31.53 23.17 26.31
CA ALA A 52 30.44 23.48 25.42
C ALA A 52 29.78 24.82 25.81
N GLY A 53 29.59 25.08 27.10
CA GLY A 53 29.06 26.34 27.61
C GLY A 53 29.92 27.57 27.24
N ILE A 54 31.24 27.50 27.39
CA ILE A 54 32.17 28.57 26.98
C ILE A 54 32.09 28.81 25.47
N GLN A 55 32.05 27.73 24.69
CA GLN A 55 31.92 27.82 23.23
C GLN A 55 30.63 28.56 22.85
N THR A 56 29.50 28.18 23.44
CA THR A 56 28.22 28.87 23.22
C THR A 56 28.24 30.33 23.66
N LEU A 57 28.86 30.65 24.81
CA LEU A 57 29.00 32.05 25.26
C LEU A 57 29.81 32.89 24.26
N VAL A 58 30.93 32.35 23.77
CA VAL A 58 31.78 33.04 22.78
C VAL A 58 31.06 33.19 21.43
N ASP A 59 30.34 32.17 20.97
CA ASP A 59 29.58 32.21 19.72
C ASP A 59 28.40 33.19 19.78
N ALA A 60 27.71 33.25 20.93
CA ALA A 60 26.65 34.21 21.20
C ALA A 60 27.19 35.64 21.10
N MET A 61 28.33 35.93 21.74
CA MET A 61 29.00 37.23 21.67
C MET A 61 29.36 37.62 20.22
N GLN A 62 29.85 36.67 19.43
CA GLN A 62 30.19 36.91 18.01
C GLN A 62 28.95 37.15 17.13
N SER A 63 27.79 36.63 17.54
CA SER A 63 26.53 36.68 16.78
C SER A 63 25.58 37.79 17.25
N ASN A 64 26.01 38.69 18.14
CA ASN A 64 25.17 39.69 18.81
C ASN A 64 23.98 39.09 19.59
N VAL A 65 24.14 37.88 20.12
CA VAL A 65 23.24 37.28 21.10
C VAL A 65 23.84 37.54 22.49
N TYR A 66 23.03 38.08 23.41
CA TYR A 66 23.51 38.53 24.72
C TYR A 66 22.96 37.65 25.84
N VAL A 67 23.57 37.72 27.02
CA VAL A 67 23.03 37.10 28.23
C VAL A 67 21.86 37.92 28.71
N SER A 68 20.75 37.27 29.06
CA SER A 68 19.55 37.92 29.55
C SER A 68 19.34 37.78 31.05
N ARG A 69 19.69 36.63 31.60
CA ARG A 69 19.70 36.38 33.05
C ARG A 69 20.52 35.14 33.38
N ILE A 70 20.95 35.08 34.63
CA ILE A 70 21.61 33.92 35.23
C ILE A 70 20.76 33.45 36.40
N VAL A 71 20.48 32.15 36.48
CA VAL A 71 19.75 31.52 37.58
C VAL A 71 20.66 30.50 38.26
N GLU A 72 20.87 30.64 39.56
CA GLU A 72 21.61 29.66 40.36
C GLU A 72 20.74 28.43 40.64
N GLY A 73 21.27 27.24 40.31
CA GLY A 73 20.70 25.94 40.62
C GLY A 73 21.53 25.17 41.65
N GLU A 74 21.20 23.89 41.89
CA GLU A 74 21.86 23.08 42.93
C GLU A 74 23.32 22.73 42.59
N THR A 75 23.63 22.48 41.32
CA THR A 75 24.94 22.01 40.83
C THR A 75 25.57 22.93 39.78
N GLY A 76 25.00 24.11 39.56
CA GLY A 76 25.41 25.00 38.47
C GLY A 76 24.58 26.27 38.33
N TYR A 77 24.83 26.97 37.22
CA TYR A 77 24.10 28.17 36.81
C TYR A 77 23.46 27.92 35.45
N GLU A 78 22.19 28.27 35.33
CA GLU A 78 21.49 28.31 34.06
C GLU A 78 21.57 29.74 33.49
N VAL A 79 22.20 29.86 32.32
CA VAL A 79 22.43 31.13 31.63
C VAL A 79 21.44 31.20 30.48
N PHE A 80 20.59 32.21 30.50
CA PHE A 80 19.59 32.45 29.45
C PHE A 80 20.11 33.51 28.49
N PHE A 81 19.79 33.35 27.21
CA PHE A 81 20.19 34.24 26.13
C PHE A 81 19.01 35.04 25.58
N THR A 82 19.33 36.14 24.88
CA THR A 82 18.31 36.99 24.27
C THR A 82 17.45 36.29 23.22
N ASN A 83 17.96 35.24 22.58
CA ASN A 83 17.23 34.42 21.59
C ASN A 83 16.29 33.37 22.20
N GLY A 84 16.25 33.24 23.54
CA GLY A 84 15.42 32.27 24.26
C GLY A 84 16.06 30.90 24.46
N GLU A 85 17.32 30.73 24.06
CA GLU A 85 18.12 29.55 24.39
C GLU A 85 18.69 29.68 25.82
N SER A 86 19.06 28.54 26.42
CA SER A 86 19.82 28.51 27.67
C SER A 86 20.93 27.48 27.63
N ILE A 87 21.97 27.71 28.42
CA ILE A 87 23.01 26.73 28.72
C ILE A 87 23.09 26.52 30.22
N THR A 88 23.58 25.36 30.62
CA THR A 88 23.94 25.09 32.02
C THR A 88 25.45 25.02 32.14
N ILE A 89 26.02 25.83 33.03
CA ILE A 89 27.42 25.75 33.46
C ILE A 89 27.49 25.25 34.91
N SER A 90 28.56 24.59 35.30
CA SER A 90 28.71 24.01 36.63
C SER A 90 29.07 25.04 37.70
N ASN A 91 28.79 24.73 38.98
CA ASN A 91 29.28 25.50 40.11
C ASN A 91 30.48 24.77 40.74
N GLY A 92 31.70 25.26 40.51
CA GLY A 92 32.93 24.66 41.05
C GLY A 92 33.11 24.78 42.57
N LYS A 93 32.01 24.94 43.33
CA LYS A 93 31.94 25.38 44.73
C LYS A 93 32.55 24.39 45.74
N ASP A 94 32.68 23.11 45.37
CA ASP A 94 33.33 22.07 46.18
C ASP A 94 34.78 21.74 45.75
N GLY A 95 35.29 22.39 44.71
CA GLY A 95 36.67 22.28 44.26
C GLY A 95 37.55 23.31 44.95
N GLU A 96 38.02 23.05 46.18
CA GLU A 96 39.19 23.75 46.70
C GLU A 96 40.34 23.53 45.69
N ALA A 97 40.95 24.62 45.19
CA ALA A 97 42.15 24.53 44.36
C ALA A 97 43.16 23.66 45.11
N GLY A 98 43.38 22.45 44.61
CA GLY A 98 44.22 21.47 45.28
C GLY A 98 45.57 22.10 45.54
N LYS A 99 45.94 22.27 46.81
CA LYS A 99 47.20 22.89 47.22
C LYS A 99 48.45 22.21 46.63
N ASP A 100 48.28 21.00 46.08
CA ASP A 100 49.29 20.18 45.41
C ASP A 100 48.78 19.62 44.04
N GLY A 101 47.69 20.16 43.48
CA GLY A 101 46.98 19.61 42.31
C GLY A 101 47.11 20.41 41.02
N VAL A 102 46.96 19.74 39.89
CA VAL A 102 46.96 20.34 38.55
C VAL A 102 45.52 20.55 38.10
N THR A 103 45.12 21.79 37.84
CA THR A 103 43.74 22.15 37.42
C THR A 103 43.72 22.67 35.99
N VAL A 104 42.88 22.10 35.13
CA VAL A 104 42.66 22.58 33.75
C VAL A 104 41.65 23.74 33.79
N THR A 105 41.94 24.83 33.08
CA THR A 105 41.16 26.08 33.03
C THR A 105 41.29 26.73 31.64
N ILE A 106 40.82 27.97 31.48
CA ILE A 106 41.05 28.77 30.27
C ILE A 106 41.81 30.06 30.61
N MET A 107 42.51 30.61 29.63
CA MET A 107 43.22 31.89 29.73
C MET A 107 43.01 32.71 28.47
N LEU A 108 42.70 34.00 28.62
CA LEU A 108 42.67 34.94 27.49
C LEU A 108 44.10 35.27 27.04
N ASP A 109 44.39 35.10 25.75
CA ASP A 109 45.59 35.66 25.15
C ASP A 109 45.32 37.11 24.73
N GLU A 110 45.89 38.06 25.45
CA GLU A 110 45.71 39.49 25.18
C GLU A 110 46.23 39.93 23.80
N THR A 111 47.07 39.12 23.13
CA THR A 111 47.64 39.49 21.83
C THR A 111 46.70 39.28 20.65
N ASP A 112 45.85 38.26 20.71
CA ASP A 112 44.87 37.95 19.67
C ASP A 112 43.40 38.01 20.15
N GLY A 113 43.19 38.18 21.46
CA GLY A 113 41.87 38.27 22.09
C GLY A 113 41.12 36.94 22.14
N GLN A 114 41.81 35.80 22.01
CA GLN A 114 41.19 34.46 22.01
C GLN A 114 41.43 33.72 23.33
N TYR A 115 40.48 32.86 23.71
CA TYR A 115 40.62 32.00 24.88
C TYR A 115 41.34 30.70 24.49
N TYR A 116 42.35 30.36 25.28
CA TYR A 116 43.15 29.16 25.14
C TYR A 116 43.04 28.29 26.40
N TRP A 117 43.21 26.98 26.20
CA TRP A 117 43.33 26.05 27.29
C TRP A 117 44.57 26.34 28.12
N ALA A 118 44.37 26.34 29.43
CA ALA A 118 45.41 26.65 30.40
C ALA A 118 45.37 25.64 31.55
N VAL A 119 46.48 25.58 32.27
CA VAL A 119 46.64 24.71 33.43
C VAL A 119 47.20 25.53 34.58
N THR A 120 46.58 25.38 35.75
CA THR A 120 47.04 25.97 37.01
C THR A 120 47.74 24.89 37.82
N LYS A 121 48.99 25.17 38.21
CA LYS A 121 49.77 24.34 39.14
C LYS A 121 50.51 25.26 40.11
N ASP A 122 50.45 24.96 41.40
CA ASP A 122 51.10 25.77 42.46
C ASP A 122 50.73 27.27 42.40
N GLY A 123 49.51 27.58 41.97
CA GLY A 123 49.02 28.96 41.80
C GLY A 123 49.55 29.70 40.56
N VAL A 124 50.30 29.02 39.68
CA VAL A 124 50.76 29.57 38.40
C VAL A 124 49.93 28.97 37.27
N THR A 125 49.29 29.83 36.49
CA THR A 125 48.52 29.44 35.30
C THR A 125 49.40 29.57 34.05
N SER A 126 49.39 28.58 33.17
CA SER A 126 50.13 28.60 31.90
C SER A 126 49.33 27.95 30.78
N PHE A 127 49.55 28.37 29.53
CA PHE A 127 48.90 27.74 28.37
C PHE A 127 49.29 26.27 28.25
N ILE A 128 48.33 25.44 27.86
CA ILE A 128 48.58 24.05 27.48
C ILE A 128 49.03 24.04 26.02
N GLU A 129 50.09 23.28 25.71
CA GLU A 129 50.62 23.15 24.37
C GLU A 129 50.64 21.69 23.91
N VAL A 130 50.26 21.47 22.64
CA VAL A 130 50.50 20.21 21.92
C VAL A 130 51.43 20.51 20.75
N ASP A 131 52.51 19.74 20.63
CA ASP A 131 53.57 19.96 19.63
C ASP A 131 54.11 21.42 19.59
N GLY A 132 54.13 22.09 20.75
CA GLY A 132 54.59 23.48 20.89
C GLY A 132 53.61 24.54 20.38
N LYS A 133 52.33 24.21 20.22
CA LYS A 133 51.25 25.15 19.87
C LYS A 133 50.22 25.22 20.98
N ARG A 134 49.82 26.44 21.35
CA ARG A 134 48.72 26.70 22.29
C ARG A 134 47.41 26.16 21.72
N ILE A 135 46.56 25.66 22.60
CA ILE A 135 45.30 25.02 22.22
C ILE A 135 44.15 26.02 22.39
N LEU A 136 43.50 26.40 21.30
CA LEU A 136 42.31 27.26 21.34
C LEU A 136 41.15 26.53 22.01
N VAL A 137 40.36 27.26 22.80
CA VAL A 137 39.09 26.75 23.34
C VAL A 137 38.09 26.50 22.20
N LYS A 138 38.10 27.37 21.18
CA LYS A 138 37.38 27.23 19.92
C LYS A 138 38.30 26.66 18.84
N GLY A 139 38.08 25.42 18.38
CA GLY A 139 38.96 24.79 17.41
C GLY A 139 39.01 25.53 16.05
N ASP A 140 40.18 25.54 15.39
CA ASP A 140 40.41 26.12 14.05
C ASP A 140 39.51 25.53 12.94
N LYS A 141 38.84 24.39 13.21
CA LYS A 141 37.90 23.72 12.31
C LYS A 141 36.45 23.70 12.81
N GLY A 142 36.14 24.42 13.90
CA GLY A 142 34.80 24.42 14.50
C GLY A 142 34.48 23.21 15.39
N ASN A 143 35.47 22.37 15.72
CA ASN A 143 35.29 21.25 16.64
C ASN A 143 35.52 21.69 18.09
N THR A 144 34.56 21.37 18.97
CA THR A 144 34.66 21.57 20.41
C THR A 144 35.59 20.53 21.03
N PRO A 145 36.66 20.92 21.76
CA PRO A 145 37.55 19.96 22.40
C PRO A 145 36.83 19.05 23.40
N LEU A 146 37.16 17.76 23.42
CA LEU A 146 36.61 16.79 24.38
C LEU A 146 37.69 16.28 25.32
N MET A 147 37.44 16.38 26.62
CA MET A 147 38.33 15.90 27.67
C MET A 147 37.95 14.48 28.10
N ARG A 148 38.96 13.68 28.43
CA ARG A 148 38.80 12.41 29.14
C ARG A 148 39.95 12.17 30.11
N VAL A 149 39.78 11.17 30.95
CA VAL A 149 40.86 10.63 31.76
C VAL A 149 41.15 9.19 31.34
N VAL A 150 42.42 8.87 31.17
CA VAL A 150 42.90 7.50 31.02
C VAL A 150 43.67 7.08 32.27
N MET A 151 43.28 5.94 32.85
CA MET A 151 43.95 5.37 34.01
C MET A 151 45.11 4.46 33.55
N GLU A 152 46.31 4.74 34.06
CA GLU A 152 47.45 3.81 33.98
C GLU A 152 47.83 3.38 35.41
N GLY A 153 47.32 2.23 35.83
CA GLY A 153 47.42 1.78 37.22
C GLY A 153 46.56 2.63 38.15
N GLU A 154 47.16 3.17 39.22
CA GLU A 154 46.47 4.03 40.20
C GLU A 154 46.47 5.53 39.81
N THR A 155 47.12 5.89 38.70
CA THR A 155 47.28 7.28 38.24
C THR A 155 46.39 7.55 37.03
N GLY A 156 45.56 8.60 37.10
CA GLY A 156 44.79 9.10 35.97
C GLY A 156 45.53 10.21 35.23
N TYR A 157 45.51 10.18 33.91
CA TYR A 157 46.09 11.17 33.03
C TYR A 157 45.02 11.84 32.17
N TRP A 158 45.10 13.15 32.03
CA TRP A 158 44.20 13.90 31.17
C TRP A 158 44.58 13.77 29.71
N GLU A 159 43.57 13.54 28.86
CA GLU A 159 43.70 13.55 27.41
C GLU A 159 42.61 14.42 26.78
N VAL A 160 42.90 15.00 25.62
CA VAL A 160 42.01 15.90 24.88
C VAL A 160 41.86 15.43 23.43
N SER A 161 40.66 15.54 22.88
CA SER A 161 40.33 15.25 21.48
C SER A 161 39.89 16.52 20.75
N TYR A 162 40.23 16.62 19.46
CA TYR A 162 39.89 17.74 18.57
C TYR A 162 39.04 17.33 17.35
N ASP A 163 38.69 16.06 17.28
CA ASP A 163 38.03 15.40 16.16
C ASP A 163 36.78 14.65 16.65
N ASN A 164 36.04 15.29 17.57
CA ASN A 164 34.80 14.77 18.14
C ASN A 164 34.95 13.38 18.78
N GLY A 165 36.13 13.08 19.35
CA GLY A 165 36.41 11.85 20.08
C GLY A 165 37.06 10.74 19.24
N GLU A 166 37.43 10.98 17.98
CA GLU A 166 38.10 9.98 17.14
C GLU A 166 39.53 9.68 17.61
N THR A 167 40.29 10.72 17.97
CA THR A 167 41.65 10.60 18.52
C THR A 167 41.83 11.49 19.75
N TYR A 168 42.69 11.04 20.67
CA TYR A 168 42.99 11.74 21.91
C TYR A 168 44.50 11.87 22.09
N GLU A 169 44.92 13.04 22.55
CA GLU A 169 46.31 13.39 22.82
C GLU A 169 46.49 13.71 24.30
N ARG A 170 47.67 13.35 24.83
CA ARG A 170 47.98 13.56 26.25
C ARG A 170 48.17 15.04 26.54
N VAL A 171 47.51 15.53 27.58
CA VAL A 171 47.66 16.91 28.05
C VAL A 171 49.00 17.06 28.75
N LEU A 172 49.85 17.97 28.27
CA LEU A 172 51.20 18.21 28.78
C LEU A 172 51.30 19.61 29.39
N LEU A 173 52.11 19.73 30.44
CA LEU A 173 52.62 21.00 30.94
C LEU A 173 53.61 21.60 29.92
N PRO A 174 53.91 22.91 29.98
CA PRO A 174 54.90 23.55 29.11
C PRO A 174 56.31 22.93 29.15
N ASP A 175 56.64 22.18 30.20
CA ASP A 175 57.91 21.45 30.34
C ASP A 175 57.87 20.01 29.76
N GLY A 176 56.74 19.60 29.16
CA GLY A 176 56.51 18.29 28.58
C GLY A 176 56.00 17.22 29.55
N THR A 177 55.73 17.55 30.81
CA THR A 177 55.25 16.60 31.82
C THR A 177 53.74 16.34 31.67
N PRO A 178 53.25 15.08 31.72
CA PRO A 178 51.82 14.79 31.69
C PRO A 178 51.02 15.37 32.87
N VAL A 179 49.79 15.80 32.59
CA VAL A 179 48.84 16.32 33.59
C VAL A 179 48.05 15.16 34.23
N THR A 180 48.09 15.04 35.56
CA THR A 180 47.45 13.96 36.34
C THR A 180 46.20 14.42 37.07
N THR A 181 45.31 13.49 37.45
CA THR A 181 44.02 13.77 38.13
C THR A 181 44.11 14.00 39.64
N SER A 182 45.31 14.24 40.17
CA SER A 182 45.54 14.43 41.59
C SER A 182 45.08 15.82 42.04
N GLY A 183 43.80 15.95 42.41
CA GLY A 183 43.25 17.15 43.06
C GLY A 183 41.85 17.52 42.59
N GLY A 184 40.84 17.13 43.37
CA GLY A 184 39.51 17.78 43.48
C GLY A 184 38.65 17.87 42.22
N ALA A 185 37.47 17.26 42.28
CA ALA A 185 36.41 17.40 41.28
C ALA A 185 35.81 18.82 41.29
N GLY A 186 35.89 19.53 40.17
CA GLY A 186 35.17 20.78 39.93
C GLY A 186 35.21 21.15 38.45
N GLY A 187 34.11 21.64 37.88
CA GLY A 187 34.09 22.16 36.50
C GLY A 187 34.85 23.48 36.36
N LEU A 188 34.80 24.11 35.18
CA LEU A 188 35.67 25.24 34.81
C LEU A 188 35.29 26.56 35.51
N PHE A 189 34.04 26.70 35.93
CA PHE A 189 33.50 27.93 36.51
C PHE A 189 33.49 27.88 38.03
N LYS A 190 33.95 28.96 38.66
CA LYS A 190 33.85 29.18 40.10
C LYS A 190 32.46 29.70 40.49
N GLU A 191 32.02 30.74 39.81
CA GLU A 191 30.72 31.39 40.01
C GLU A 191 30.29 32.16 38.76
N ALA A 192 28.99 32.38 38.60
CA ALA A 192 28.43 33.27 37.61
C ALA A 192 27.36 34.15 38.25
N TYR A 193 27.36 35.45 37.97
CA TYR A 193 26.44 36.40 38.58
C TYR A 193 26.20 37.63 37.68
N VAL A 194 25.20 38.42 38.05
CA VAL A 194 24.90 39.70 37.41
C VAL A 194 25.46 40.84 38.26
N ASP A 195 26.30 41.69 37.67
CA ASP A 195 26.70 42.95 38.26
C ASP A 195 25.68 44.03 37.90
N GLU A 196 24.81 44.37 38.85
CA GLU A 196 23.74 45.35 38.67
C GLU A 196 24.25 46.79 38.46
N GLU A 197 25.47 47.13 38.89
CA GLU A 197 26.00 48.49 38.73
C GLU A 197 26.48 48.74 37.29
N THR A 198 27.08 47.72 36.68
CA THR A 198 27.61 47.77 35.31
C THR A 198 26.67 47.17 34.27
N ASN A 199 25.60 46.49 34.70
CA ASN A 199 24.67 45.72 33.86
C ASN A 199 25.40 44.66 33.02
N THR A 200 26.33 43.92 33.65
CA THR A 200 27.14 42.88 33.00
C THR A 200 26.98 41.51 33.68
N ALA A 201 26.89 40.46 32.87
CA ALA A 201 26.93 39.07 33.28
C ALA A 201 28.40 38.69 33.44
N VAL A 202 28.79 38.33 34.65
CA VAL A 202 30.17 38.03 35.01
C VAL A 202 30.31 36.54 35.27
N PHE A 203 31.20 35.91 34.51
CA PHE A 203 31.57 34.50 34.66
C PHE A 203 32.98 34.42 35.20
N VAL A 204 33.15 33.86 36.41
CA VAL A 204 34.44 33.75 37.08
C VAL A 204 34.96 32.33 36.89
N PHE A 205 36.12 32.18 36.26
CA PHE A 205 36.79 30.88 36.10
C PHE A 205 37.49 30.46 37.39
N LEU A 206 37.80 29.16 37.54
CA LEU A 206 38.52 28.65 38.72
C LEU A 206 39.89 29.31 38.98
N ASN A 207 40.55 29.84 37.95
CA ASN A 207 41.80 30.59 38.08
C ASN A 207 41.62 32.05 38.54
N GLY A 208 40.37 32.52 38.66
CA GLY A 208 40.02 33.90 39.02
C GLY A 208 39.90 34.87 37.86
N GLU A 209 40.17 34.45 36.62
CA GLU A 209 39.86 35.25 35.43
C GLU A 209 38.35 35.43 35.26
N LYS A 210 37.97 36.51 34.59
CA LYS A 210 36.56 36.86 34.36
C LYS A 210 36.27 36.99 32.87
N LEU A 211 35.13 36.45 32.46
CA LEU A 211 34.47 36.79 31.21
C LEU A 211 33.26 37.68 31.53
N GLU A 212 33.21 38.86 30.94
CA GLU A 212 32.15 39.85 31.17
C GLU A 212 31.37 40.07 29.87
N ILE A 213 30.04 39.91 29.92
CA ILE A 213 29.13 40.04 28.78
C ILE A 213 28.03 41.04 29.15
N GLU A 214 27.71 42.00 28.28
CA GLU A 214 26.59 42.92 28.51
C GLU A 214 25.27 42.16 28.72
N LEU A 215 24.49 42.53 29.75
CA LEU A 215 23.11 42.04 29.85
C LEU A 215 22.20 42.79 28.90
N ARG A 216 21.31 42.05 28.26
CA ARG A 216 20.14 42.62 27.57
C ARG A 216 18.89 41.80 27.81
N SER A 217 17.73 42.44 27.83
CA SER A 217 16.44 41.77 28.03
C SER A 217 16.19 40.64 27.02
N GLU A 218 15.56 39.55 27.46
CA GLU A 218 15.12 38.45 26.58
C GLU A 218 14.21 39.00 25.48
N MET A 219 14.49 38.66 24.21
CA MET A 219 13.70 39.14 23.08
C MET A 219 13.71 38.13 21.93
N TYR A 220 12.63 37.35 21.81
CA TYR A 220 12.49 36.37 20.73
C TYR A 220 11.05 36.19 20.27
N ILE A 221 10.89 35.76 19.02
CA ILE A 221 9.71 35.07 18.51
C ILE A 221 10.17 33.77 17.86
N ARG A 222 9.54 32.64 18.19
CA ARG A 222 9.81 31.34 17.57
C ARG A 222 8.52 30.53 17.41
N PHE A 223 8.53 29.52 16.55
CA PHE A 223 7.42 28.57 16.46
C PHE A 223 7.29 27.80 17.78
N ALA A 224 6.07 27.56 18.23
CA ALA A 224 5.82 26.76 19.43
C ALA A 224 6.10 25.28 19.12
N GLY A 225 7.03 24.66 19.85
CA GLY A 225 7.51 23.30 19.62
C GLY A 225 9.04 23.21 19.72
N GLU A 226 9.61 22.01 19.59
CA GLU A 226 11.07 21.79 19.69
C GLU A 226 11.82 22.00 18.35
N GLU A 227 11.13 22.05 17.20
CA GLU A 227 11.76 22.23 15.89
C GLU A 227 11.41 23.58 15.24
N GLN A 228 12.42 24.21 14.64
CA GLN A 228 12.27 25.43 13.86
C GLN A 228 11.68 25.09 12.49
N LEU A 229 10.50 25.63 12.18
CA LEU A 229 9.88 25.48 10.86
C LEU A 229 10.56 26.42 9.84
N GLU A 230 11.31 25.86 8.90
CA GLU A 230 12.03 26.64 7.88
C GLU A 230 11.19 26.92 6.62
N LYS A 231 10.28 26.00 6.26
CA LYS A 231 9.43 26.11 5.07
C LYS A 231 8.01 25.59 5.30
N ALA A 232 7.05 26.11 4.54
CA ALA A 232 5.66 25.68 4.59
C ALA A 232 4.98 25.74 3.21
N ALA A 233 4.43 24.60 2.79
CA ALA A 233 3.60 24.46 1.61
C ALA A 233 2.15 24.92 1.86
N PHE A 234 1.52 25.53 0.86
CA PHE A 234 0.12 25.96 0.88
C PHE A 234 -0.59 25.62 -0.42
N LYS A 235 -1.90 25.36 -0.36
CA LYS A 235 -2.77 25.42 -1.54
C LYS A 235 -3.10 26.89 -1.86
N MET A 236 -3.41 27.18 -3.13
CA MET A 236 -3.87 28.53 -3.51
C MET A 236 -5.11 28.95 -2.69
N GLY A 237 -5.06 30.15 -2.14
CA GLY A 237 -6.08 30.72 -1.26
C GLY A 237 -6.15 30.10 0.15
N GLU A 238 -5.32 29.11 0.46
CA GLU A 238 -5.29 28.49 1.79
C GLU A 238 -4.83 29.50 2.85
N THR A 239 -5.40 29.38 4.04
CA THR A 239 -4.95 30.12 5.21
C THR A 239 -4.55 29.17 6.32
N ARG A 240 -3.32 29.27 6.79
CA ARG A 240 -2.78 28.49 7.91
C ARG A 240 -2.43 29.40 9.07
N GLU A 241 -2.52 28.85 10.28
CA GLU A 241 -2.19 29.52 11.53
C GLU A 241 -1.05 28.78 12.22
N PHE A 242 0.00 29.51 12.56
CA PHE A 242 1.18 28.99 13.27
C PHE A 242 1.19 29.56 14.68
N GLN A 243 1.19 28.67 15.67
CA GLN A 243 1.33 29.08 17.06
C GLN A 243 2.79 29.45 17.33
N LEU A 244 3.00 30.63 17.92
CA LEU A 244 4.32 31.16 18.25
C LEU A 244 4.49 31.33 19.76
N GLU A 245 5.75 31.33 20.18
CA GLU A 245 6.20 31.84 21.46
C GLU A 245 6.84 33.21 21.26
N ALA A 246 6.57 34.14 22.18
CA ALA A 246 7.13 35.49 22.12
C ALA A 246 7.40 36.04 23.52
N VAL A 247 8.59 36.63 23.69
CA VAL A 247 9.08 37.28 24.92
C VAL A 247 9.79 38.59 24.55
N GLY A 248 9.63 39.63 25.36
CA GLY A 248 10.32 40.93 25.18
C GLY A 248 9.97 41.72 23.92
N VAL A 249 9.01 41.26 23.12
CA VAL A 249 8.65 41.92 21.87
C VAL A 249 7.73 43.10 22.13
N LEU A 250 8.14 44.29 21.68
CA LEU A 250 7.35 45.50 21.76
C LEU A 250 6.57 45.75 20.47
N LYS A 251 7.23 45.64 19.32
CA LYS A 251 6.69 45.95 18.01
C LYS A 251 7.06 44.87 17.00
N THR A 252 6.20 44.64 16.02
CA THR A 252 6.44 43.74 14.89
C THR A 252 6.15 44.43 13.56
N VAL A 253 6.78 43.93 12.50
CA VAL A 253 6.52 44.25 11.10
C VAL A 253 6.56 42.92 10.35
N VAL A 254 5.55 42.68 9.51
CA VAL A 254 5.50 41.49 8.65
C VAL A 254 5.77 41.93 7.23
N THR A 255 6.67 41.24 6.54
CA THR A 255 6.88 41.35 5.11
C THR A 255 6.55 40.01 4.46
N THR A 256 5.87 40.07 3.32
CA THR A 256 5.42 38.90 2.57
C THR A 256 5.86 39.00 1.11
N PRO A 257 5.97 37.86 0.41
CA PRO A 257 6.04 37.84 -1.05
C PRO A 257 4.80 38.48 -1.70
N ASP A 258 4.85 38.77 -2.99
CA ASP A 258 3.76 39.44 -3.70
C ASP A 258 2.48 38.60 -3.68
N GLU A 259 1.33 39.24 -3.46
CA GLU A 259 0.00 38.63 -3.28
C GLU A 259 -0.18 37.67 -2.07
N TRP A 260 0.87 37.39 -1.28
CA TRP A 260 0.73 36.71 0.01
C TRP A 260 0.24 37.68 1.08
N ASN A 261 -0.50 37.16 2.06
CA ASN A 261 -0.94 37.95 3.21
C ASN A 261 -0.51 37.27 4.51
N ALA A 262 0.06 38.03 5.44
CA ALA A 262 0.33 37.53 6.77
C ALA A 262 0.14 38.59 7.83
N SER A 263 -0.29 38.14 9.01
CA SER A 263 -0.46 38.99 10.18
C SER A 263 -0.11 38.22 11.45
N TYR A 264 0.52 38.92 12.39
CA TYR A 264 0.84 38.39 13.70
C TYR A 264 -0.03 39.04 14.77
N ASP A 265 -0.79 38.22 15.49
CA ASP A 265 -1.56 38.65 16.64
C ASP A 265 -0.71 38.48 17.92
N LYS A 266 -0.30 39.60 18.49
CA LYS A 266 0.53 39.63 19.71
C LYS A 266 -0.18 39.08 20.95
N ALA A 267 -1.51 39.16 21.02
CA ALA A 267 -2.27 38.72 22.18
C ALA A 267 -2.44 37.20 22.21
N THR A 268 -2.72 36.60 21.05
CA THR A 268 -2.87 35.13 20.90
C THR A 268 -1.55 34.43 20.53
N LYS A 269 -0.52 35.20 20.15
CA LYS A 269 0.76 34.72 19.65
C LYS A 269 0.61 33.82 18.42
N VAL A 270 -0.29 34.19 17.51
CA VAL A 270 -0.55 33.43 16.28
C VAL A 270 -0.07 34.22 15.07
N LEU A 271 0.75 33.57 14.23
CA LEU A 271 1.06 34.04 12.89
C LEU A 271 0.09 33.39 11.91
N LYS A 272 -0.77 34.20 11.30
CA LYS A 272 -1.70 33.79 10.27
C LYS A 272 -1.12 34.11 8.92
N VAL A 273 -1.02 33.11 8.04
CA VAL A 273 -0.48 33.23 6.69
C VAL A 273 -1.53 32.74 5.70
N THR A 274 -1.78 33.53 4.67
CA THR A 274 -2.72 33.24 3.59
C THR A 274 -1.98 33.28 2.26
N ALA A 275 -2.09 32.19 1.51
CA ALA A 275 -1.53 32.07 0.17
C ALA A 275 -2.31 32.92 -0.84
N PRO A 276 -1.70 33.29 -1.98
CA PRO A 276 -2.36 34.00 -3.07
C PRO A 276 -3.65 33.29 -3.51
N ALA A 277 -4.68 34.06 -3.86
CA ALA A 277 -5.92 33.48 -4.38
C ALA A 277 -5.70 32.87 -5.78
N GLU A 278 -6.46 31.82 -6.13
CA GLU A 278 -6.39 31.18 -7.45
C GLU A 278 -6.53 32.18 -8.61
N SER A 279 -7.36 33.21 -8.46
CA SER A 279 -7.56 34.26 -9.47
C SER A 279 -6.31 35.10 -9.76
N HIS A 280 -5.30 35.05 -8.89
CA HIS A 280 -4.03 35.80 -9.00
C HIS A 280 -2.84 34.89 -9.30
N ALA A 281 -3.05 33.62 -9.64
CA ALA A 281 -1.97 32.66 -9.93
C ALA A 281 -1.00 33.10 -11.04
N ASN A 282 -1.41 34.03 -11.91
CA ASN A 282 -0.61 34.55 -13.01
C ASN A 282 0.21 35.81 -12.68
N CYS A 283 0.03 36.40 -11.49
CA CYS A 283 0.76 37.60 -11.06
C CYS A 283 1.37 37.50 -9.66
N ALA A 284 1.03 36.47 -8.88
CA ALA A 284 1.58 36.25 -7.55
C ALA A 284 2.96 35.60 -7.56
N ASP A 285 3.73 35.82 -6.48
CA ASP A 285 4.91 35.00 -6.18
C ASP A 285 4.45 33.60 -5.72
N LEU A 286 4.90 32.55 -6.39
CA LEU A 286 4.57 31.16 -6.03
C LEU A 286 5.44 30.60 -4.90
N GLU A 287 6.56 31.26 -4.60
CA GLU A 287 7.48 30.94 -3.53
C GLU A 287 8.14 32.25 -3.05
N GLY A 288 8.42 32.35 -1.75
CA GLY A 288 9.25 33.41 -1.22
C GLY A 288 9.39 33.38 0.30
N GLU A 289 10.22 34.28 0.81
CA GLU A 289 10.46 34.40 2.25
C GLU A 289 9.46 35.35 2.89
N LEU A 290 8.69 34.84 3.84
CA LEU A 290 7.94 35.64 4.80
C LEU A 290 8.87 35.98 5.96
N ALA A 291 8.98 37.25 6.32
CA ALA A 291 9.76 37.71 7.46
C ALA A 291 8.90 38.47 8.47
N LEU A 292 8.88 37.98 9.70
CA LEU A 292 8.34 38.65 10.87
C LEU A 292 9.51 39.33 11.59
N ILE A 293 9.70 40.62 11.31
CA ILE A 293 10.71 41.46 11.95
C ILE A 293 10.13 41.99 13.26
N TYR A 294 10.83 41.80 14.36
CA TYR A 294 10.36 42.21 15.68
C TYR A 294 11.42 43.04 16.42
N PHE A 295 10.93 43.94 17.27
CA PHE A 295 11.72 44.93 18.00
C PHE A 295 11.40 44.86 19.48
N GLY A 296 12.43 44.92 20.32
CA GLY A 296 12.36 44.93 21.78
C GLY A 296 12.87 46.24 22.35
N ASP A 297 13.25 46.19 23.63
CA ASP A 297 13.92 47.30 24.30
C ASP A 297 15.36 47.50 23.76
N GLU A 298 16.02 48.60 24.17
CA GLU A 298 17.46 48.83 23.90
C GLU A 298 17.86 48.84 22.40
N ASN A 299 16.92 49.15 21.51
CA ASN A 299 17.08 49.08 20.04
C ASN A 299 17.42 47.67 19.51
N GLN A 300 17.06 46.62 20.24
CA GLN A 300 17.17 45.26 19.74
C GLN A 300 16.16 45.01 18.62
N SER A 301 16.62 44.35 17.56
CA SER A 301 15.79 43.88 16.44
C SER A 301 16.23 42.48 16.03
N SER A 302 15.27 41.62 15.71
CA SER A 302 15.53 40.30 15.13
C SER A 302 14.42 39.93 14.15
N VAL A 303 14.55 38.79 13.47
CA VAL A 303 13.64 38.32 12.43
C VAL A 303 13.34 36.83 12.59
N LEU A 304 12.07 36.46 12.45
CA LEU A 304 11.64 35.09 12.20
C LEU A 304 11.30 34.97 10.72
N ALA A 305 12.03 34.11 10.01
CA ALA A 305 11.81 33.84 8.59
C ALA A 305 11.09 32.50 8.38
N LEU A 306 10.21 32.44 7.39
CA LEU A 306 9.52 31.23 6.94
C LEU A 306 9.45 31.25 5.41
N ASN A 307 10.04 30.27 4.74
CA ASN A 307 9.86 30.12 3.30
C ASN A 307 8.47 29.55 3.02
N VAL A 308 7.65 30.31 2.31
CA VAL A 308 6.28 29.91 1.95
C VAL A 308 6.22 29.65 0.45
N TYR A 309 5.52 28.60 0.06
CA TYR A 309 5.35 28.26 -1.35
C TYR A 309 3.99 27.61 -1.62
N ILE A 310 3.54 27.71 -2.86
CA ILE A 310 2.41 26.94 -3.36
C ILE A 310 2.88 25.51 -3.59
N GLY A 311 2.40 24.61 -2.75
CA GLY A 311 2.81 23.22 -2.75
C GLY A 311 2.07 22.39 -3.78
N LYS A 312 2.62 21.21 -4.06
CA LYS A 312 2.00 20.21 -4.90
C LYS A 312 1.43 19.11 -4.02
N PHE A 313 0.11 19.01 -4.00
CA PHE A 313 -0.60 18.11 -3.11
C PHE A 313 -1.29 16.98 -3.88
N ILE A 314 -1.59 15.91 -3.17
CA ILE A 314 -2.46 14.82 -3.62
C ILE A 314 -3.59 14.56 -2.62
N SER A 315 -4.78 14.23 -3.11
CA SER A 315 -5.92 13.81 -2.29
C SER A 315 -6.77 12.77 -3.00
N ALA A 316 -7.33 11.82 -2.25
CA ALA A 316 -8.25 10.80 -2.76
C ALA A 316 -9.54 10.78 -1.93
N GLU A 317 -10.67 10.49 -2.57
CA GLU A 317 -11.93 10.28 -1.86
C GLU A 317 -11.95 8.95 -1.11
N GLU A 318 -11.31 7.92 -1.68
CA GLU A 318 -11.18 6.59 -1.10
C GLU A 318 -9.73 6.34 -0.65
N SER A 319 -9.57 5.90 0.61
CA SER A 319 -8.27 5.52 1.20
C SER A 319 -8.27 4.08 1.71
N ALA A 320 -9.29 3.30 1.34
CA ALA A 320 -9.42 1.90 1.71
C ALA A 320 -10.00 1.09 0.56
N LEU A 321 -9.44 -0.08 0.33
CA LEU A 321 -9.83 -1.02 -0.72
C LEU A 321 -10.05 -2.40 -0.09
N ALA A 322 -11.27 -2.91 -0.16
CA ALA A 322 -11.58 -4.28 0.22
C ALA A 322 -11.56 -5.16 -1.03
N VAL A 323 -10.73 -6.20 -1.04
CA VAL A 323 -10.53 -7.07 -2.20
C VAL A 323 -10.76 -8.53 -1.82
N ASP A 324 -11.46 -9.25 -2.69
CA ASP A 324 -11.66 -10.68 -2.52
C ASP A 324 -10.35 -11.46 -2.71
N ALA A 325 -10.33 -12.70 -2.25
CA ALA A 325 -9.22 -13.59 -2.53
C ALA A 325 -9.26 -13.99 -4.00
N THR A 326 -8.27 -13.55 -4.76
CA THR A 326 -8.13 -13.86 -6.19
C THR A 326 -7.16 -15.02 -6.39
N LYS A 327 -7.45 -15.88 -7.37
CA LYS A 327 -6.55 -16.97 -7.78
C LYS A 327 -5.26 -16.45 -8.42
N ASP A 328 -5.37 -15.34 -9.15
CA ASP A 328 -4.29 -14.66 -9.85
C ASP A 328 -4.15 -13.21 -9.37
N GLU A 329 -3.10 -12.54 -9.82
CA GLU A 329 -2.88 -11.11 -9.57
C GLU A 329 -4.02 -10.26 -10.17
N ALA A 330 -4.51 -9.27 -9.42
CA ALA A 330 -5.61 -8.39 -9.83
C ALA A 330 -5.24 -6.91 -9.65
N THR A 331 -5.69 -6.06 -10.58
CA THR A 331 -5.46 -4.60 -10.53
C THR A 331 -6.74 -3.86 -10.17
N TYR A 332 -6.61 -2.88 -9.29
CA TYR A 332 -7.68 -2.01 -8.79
C TYR A 332 -7.30 -0.55 -9.04
N GLU A 333 -8.30 0.29 -9.30
CA GLU A 333 -8.10 1.69 -9.62
C GLU A 333 -8.59 2.57 -8.46
N VAL A 334 -7.72 3.48 -8.00
CA VAL A 334 -8.08 4.50 -7.01
C VAL A 334 -7.85 5.87 -7.63
N ALA A 335 -8.95 6.61 -7.82
CA ALA A 335 -8.89 7.97 -8.34
C ALA A 335 -8.42 8.96 -7.28
N PHE A 336 -7.62 9.93 -7.70
CA PHE A 336 -7.15 11.03 -6.86
C PHE A 336 -7.17 12.35 -7.64
N THR A 337 -7.02 13.46 -6.93
CA THR A 337 -6.73 14.78 -7.48
C THR A 337 -5.34 15.21 -7.03
N THR A 338 -4.56 15.78 -7.95
CA THR A 338 -3.21 16.22 -7.65
C THR A 338 -2.84 17.49 -8.42
N ASP A 339 -1.96 18.28 -7.80
CA ASP A 339 -1.24 19.39 -8.44
C ASP A 339 0.22 18.98 -8.77
N ASP A 340 0.56 17.69 -8.62
CA ASP A 340 1.89 17.14 -8.90
C ASP A 340 1.90 16.22 -10.13
N ASP A 341 2.82 16.51 -11.05
CA ASP A 341 3.06 15.69 -12.23
C ASP A 341 4.06 14.54 -11.93
N GLU A 342 4.78 14.60 -10.80
CA GLU A 342 5.77 13.61 -10.39
C GLU A 342 5.28 12.86 -9.15
N LEU A 343 4.57 11.75 -9.37
CA LEU A 343 4.06 10.90 -8.29
C LEU A 343 4.88 9.61 -8.15
N GLU A 344 5.15 9.22 -6.91
CA GLU A 344 5.79 7.95 -6.56
C GLU A 344 4.80 7.01 -5.87
N VAL A 345 4.74 5.74 -6.32
CA VAL A 345 3.95 4.70 -5.65
C VAL A 345 4.87 3.82 -4.81
N VAL A 346 4.62 3.78 -3.51
CA VAL A 346 5.46 3.08 -2.53
C VAL A 346 4.64 2.04 -1.77
N PRO A 347 4.75 0.75 -2.11
CA PRO A 347 4.10 -0.32 -1.35
C PRO A 347 4.85 -0.59 -0.04
N ALA A 348 4.11 -0.79 1.06
CA ALA A 348 4.67 -1.18 2.36
C ALA A 348 4.82 -2.69 2.52
N VAL A 349 4.27 -3.47 1.59
CA VAL A 349 4.27 -4.94 1.58
C VAL A 349 4.58 -5.46 0.18
N ASP A 350 5.17 -6.65 0.08
CA ASP A 350 5.66 -7.25 -1.17
C ASP A 350 4.55 -7.78 -2.10
N TRP A 351 3.36 -8.05 -1.56
CA TRP A 351 2.19 -8.50 -2.32
C TRP A 351 1.35 -7.36 -2.89
N LEU A 352 1.77 -6.10 -2.68
CA LEU A 352 1.21 -4.92 -3.33
C LEU A 352 2.25 -4.30 -4.25
N SER A 353 1.80 -3.83 -5.40
CA SER A 353 2.55 -2.93 -6.27
C SER A 353 1.61 -1.94 -6.92
N GLY A 354 2.11 -0.91 -7.59
CA GLY A 354 1.23 -0.02 -8.32
C GLY A 354 1.97 0.97 -9.20
N VAL A 355 1.19 1.58 -10.09
CA VAL A 355 1.64 2.63 -11.00
C VAL A 355 0.59 3.74 -11.04
N VAL A 356 1.04 4.95 -11.35
CA VAL A 356 0.13 6.07 -11.61
C VAL A 356 -0.06 6.21 -13.12
N GLU A 357 -1.32 6.32 -13.55
CA GLU A 357 -1.69 6.63 -14.92
C GLU A 357 -2.71 7.78 -14.92
N GLY A 358 -2.24 9.01 -15.20
CA GLY A 358 -3.07 10.20 -15.07
C GLY A 358 -3.50 10.41 -13.62
N ASP A 359 -4.80 10.63 -13.41
CA ASP A 359 -5.39 10.90 -12.09
C ASP A 359 -5.80 9.61 -11.33
N VAL A 360 -5.21 8.46 -11.69
CA VAL A 360 -5.57 7.14 -11.16
C VAL A 360 -4.32 6.37 -10.72
N ALA A 361 -4.37 5.83 -9.51
CA ALA A 361 -3.41 4.86 -9.01
C ALA A 361 -3.92 3.46 -9.32
N LYS A 362 -3.21 2.73 -10.18
CA LYS A 362 -3.48 1.32 -10.49
C LYS A 362 -2.70 0.45 -9.50
N ILE A 363 -3.40 -0.06 -8.51
CA ILE A 363 -2.87 -0.91 -7.45
C ILE A 363 -3.03 -2.36 -7.84
N THR A 364 -1.92 -3.06 -7.93
CA THR A 364 -1.86 -4.48 -8.25
C THR A 364 -1.68 -5.29 -6.97
N VAL A 365 -2.59 -6.24 -6.77
CA VAL A 365 -2.68 -7.09 -5.58
C VAL A 365 -2.38 -8.53 -5.98
N ALA A 366 -1.33 -9.11 -5.41
CA ALA A 366 -0.99 -10.51 -5.66
C ALA A 366 -2.04 -11.47 -5.07
N ALA A 367 -2.08 -12.70 -5.60
CA ALA A 367 -2.95 -13.75 -5.10
C ALA A 367 -2.73 -14.03 -3.59
N ASN A 368 -3.80 -14.36 -2.88
CA ASN A 368 -3.74 -14.79 -1.48
C ASN A 368 -4.22 -16.23 -1.36
N THR A 369 -3.35 -17.13 -0.89
CA THR A 369 -3.68 -18.52 -0.56
C THR A 369 -3.70 -18.78 0.95
N GLY A 370 -3.50 -17.73 1.76
CA GLY A 370 -3.38 -17.80 3.22
C GLY A 370 -4.53 -17.10 3.94
N ALA A 371 -4.32 -16.73 5.21
CA ALA A 371 -5.30 -15.96 5.98
C ALA A 371 -5.58 -14.58 5.35
N GLU A 372 -6.66 -13.94 5.79
CA GLU A 372 -6.90 -12.52 5.49
C GLU A 372 -5.65 -11.70 5.83
N ARG A 373 -5.31 -10.75 4.96
CA ARG A 373 -4.12 -9.90 5.12
C ARG A 373 -4.44 -8.45 4.80
N VAL A 374 -3.74 -7.55 5.49
CA VAL A 374 -3.88 -6.11 5.33
C VAL A 374 -2.51 -5.53 4.99
N GLY A 375 -2.47 -4.64 4.02
CA GLY A 375 -1.27 -3.97 3.55
C GLY A 375 -1.59 -2.54 3.17
N THR A 376 -0.56 -1.70 3.09
CA THR A 376 -0.71 -0.32 2.64
C THR A 376 0.16 -0.05 1.43
N ILE A 377 -0.31 0.87 0.59
CA ILE A 377 0.43 1.42 -0.52
C ILE A 377 0.23 2.93 -0.51
N ALA A 378 1.33 3.68 -0.57
CA ALA A 378 1.30 5.13 -0.56
C ALA A 378 1.47 5.66 -1.99
N VAL A 379 0.73 6.71 -2.34
CA VAL A 379 1.01 7.54 -3.51
C VAL A 379 1.52 8.88 -2.98
N LYS A 380 2.77 9.18 -3.28
CA LYS A 380 3.50 10.33 -2.76
C LYS A 380 3.58 11.43 -3.80
N ALA A 381 3.20 12.64 -3.39
CA ALA A 381 3.54 13.89 -4.04
C ALA A 381 4.69 14.57 -3.26
N ASP A 382 5.18 15.69 -3.76
CA ASP A 382 6.28 16.44 -3.14
C ASP A 382 6.00 16.85 -1.68
N ASP A 383 4.76 17.29 -1.37
CA ASP A 383 4.41 17.86 -0.07
C ASP A 383 3.55 16.96 0.83
N ASN A 384 2.95 15.91 0.29
CA ASN A 384 2.17 14.95 1.07
C ASN A 384 2.04 13.59 0.39
N GLU A 385 1.45 12.64 1.10
CA GLU A 385 1.09 11.33 0.56
C GLU A 385 -0.35 10.99 0.88
N ILE A 386 -0.97 10.19 0.02
CA ILE A 386 -2.17 9.43 0.36
C ILE A 386 -1.75 7.99 0.68
N VAL A 387 -2.30 7.42 1.75
CA VAL A 387 -2.05 6.03 2.13
C VAL A 387 -3.33 5.24 1.89
N ILE A 388 -3.25 4.25 1.01
CA ILE A 388 -4.37 3.38 0.64
C ILE A 388 -4.21 2.07 1.40
N THR A 389 -5.21 1.74 2.22
CA THR A 389 -5.24 0.49 2.99
C THR A 389 -5.95 -0.59 2.18
N VAL A 390 -5.25 -1.67 1.84
CA VAL A 390 -5.81 -2.81 1.12
C VAL A 390 -6.05 -3.96 2.09
N THR A 391 -7.30 -4.39 2.21
CA THR A 391 -7.70 -5.59 2.95
C THR A 391 -8.05 -6.68 1.96
N GLN A 392 -7.22 -7.73 1.90
CA GLN A 392 -7.46 -8.89 1.05
C GLN A 392 -7.99 -10.06 1.86
N ALA A 393 -9.16 -10.56 1.46
CA ALA A 393 -9.84 -11.67 2.12
C ALA A 393 -8.98 -12.95 2.14
N GLN A 394 -9.36 -13.88 3.03
CA GLN A 394 -8.68 -15.17 3.18
C GLN A 394 -8.71 -15.99 1.88
N GLY A 395 -7.53 -16.44 1.47
CA GLY A 395 -7.35 -17.43 0.42
C GLY A 395 -7.98 -18.78 0.76
N VAL A 396 -8.67 -19.36 -0.21
CA VAL A 396 -9.30 -20.67 -0.10
C VAL A 396 -8.50 -21.73 -0.84
N ALA A 397 -8.36 -22.91 -0.24
CA ALA A 397 -7.74 -24.05 -0.91
C ALA A 397 -8.66 -24.51 -2.05
N LEU A 398 -8.09 -24.69 -3.24
CA LEU A 398 -8.82 -25.11 -4.44
C LEU A 398 -8.53 -26.57 -4.78
N GLN A 399 -9.42 -27.20 -5.54
CA GLN A 399 -9.17 -28.49 -6.17
C GLN A 399 -8.02 -28.38 -7.17
N GLU A 400 -7.31 -29.49 -7.34
CA GLU A 400 -6.22 -29.59 -8.32
C GLU A 400 -6.72 -29.35 -9.75
N HIS A 401 -7.95 -29.77 -10.06
CA HIS A 401 -8.55 -29.65 -11.39
C HIS A 401 -10.07 -29.60 -11.31
N GLY A 402 -10.68 -28.66 -12.05
CA GLY A 402 -12.12 -28.62 -12.28
C GLY A 402 -12.96 -28.20 -11.08
N MET A 403 -14.28 -28.42 -11.20
CA MET A 403 -15.30 -28.05 -10.20
C MET A 403 -15.53 -29.14 -9.16
N ARG A 404 -15.97 -28.71 -7.97
CA ARG A 404 -16.48 -29.60 -6.92
C ARG A 404 -17.91 -30.01 -7.22
N LEU A 405 -18.11 -31.22 -7.72
CA LEU A 405 -19.42 -31.77 -8.12
C LEU A 405 -20.49 -31.79 -7.00
N THR A 406 -20.09 -31.67 -5.74
CA THR A 406 -20.99 -31.65 -4.57
C THR A 406 -21.40 -30.24 -4.12
N SER A 407 -20.79 -29.19 -4.67
CA SER A 407 -21.05 -27.78 -4.33
C SER A 407 -22.20 -27.06 -5.06
N PRO A 408 -22.84 -27.57 -6.13
CA PRO A 408 -23.88 -26.83 -6.83
C PRO A 408 -25.00 -26.33 -5.91
N THR A 409 -25.21 -25.01 -5.90
CA THR A 409 -26.20 -24.30 -5.07
C THR A 409 -26.99 -23.33 -5.94
N ALA A 410 -28.32 -23.44 -5.94
CA ALA A 410 -29.18 -22.50 -6.66
C ALA A 410 -29.14 -21.13 -5.98
N LEU A 411 -28.75 -20.08 -6.71
CA LEU A 411 -28.77 -18.71 -6.22
C LEU A 411 -30.19 -18.12 -6.31
N TRP A 412 -30.84 -18.29 -7.46
CA TRP A 412 -32.19 -17.80 -7.69
C TRP A 412 -32.87 -18.56 -8.84
N ASN A 413 -34.20 -18.48 -8.85
CA ASN A 413 -35.08 -19.12 -9.84
C ASN A 413 -36.32 -18.25 -10.04
N LYS A 414 -36.71 -17.97 -11.29
CA LYS A 414 -37.90 -17.17 -11.61
C LYS A 414 -38.71 -17.78 -12.74
N PRO A 415 -40.06 -17.85 -12.64
CA PRO A 415 -40.90 -18.28 -13.75
C PRO A 415 -40.70 -17.37 -14.96
N ILE A 416 -40.49 -17.95 -16.15
CA ILE A 416 -40.28 -17.15 -17.38
C ILE A 416 -41.50 -16.26 -17.68
N SER A 417 -42.70 -16.70 -17.30
CA SER A 417 -43.92 -15.91 -17.41
C SER A 417 -43.88 -14.57 -16.67
N GLU A 418 -43.02 -14.43 -15.66
CA GLU A 418 -42.81 -13.20 -14.90
C GLU A 418 -41.69 -12.33 -15.49
N ILE A 419 -40.86 -12.88 -16.39
CA ILE A 419 -39.73 -12.20 -17.03
C ILE A 419 -40.10 -11.78 -18.46
N VAL A 420 -40.18 -12.76 -19.36
CA VAL A 420 -40.55 -12.57 -20.76
C VAL A 420 -41.17 -13.86 -21.31
N ALA A 421 -42.49 -13.86 -21.50
CA ALA A 421 -43.21 -15.06 -21.93
C ALA A 421 -42.72 -15.57 -23.29
N GLY A 422 -42.47 -16.88 -23.39
CA GLY A 422 -41.96 -17.50 -24.62
C GLY A 422 -40.46 -17.30 -24.85
N ALA A 423 -39.69 -17.03 -23.80
CA ALA A 423 -38.22 -16.98 -23.88
C ALA A 423 -37.65 -18.28 -24.47
N THR A 424 -36.67 -18.13 -25.35
CA THR A 424 -35.99 -19.25 -26.03
C THR A 424 -34.48 -19.22 -25.89
N SER A 425 -33.88 -18.08 -25.54
CA SER A 425 -32.42 -17.94 -25.41
C SER A 425 -32.00 -16.97 -24.31
N ILE A 426 -30.79 -17.16 -23.80
CA ILE A 426 -30.15 -16.33 -22.78
C ILE A 426 -28.74 -15.93 -23.20
N ALA A 427 -28.27 -14.79 -22.69
CA ALA A 427 -26.88 -14.36 -22.84
C ALA A 427 -26.34 -13.88 -21.49
N ALA A 428 -25.25 -14.48 -21.02
CA ALA A 428 -24.59 -14.10 -19.77
C ALA A 428 -23.37 -13.23 -20.08
N LEU A 429 -23.40 -11.96 -19.66
CA LEU A 429 -22.34 -10.98 -19.88
C LEU A 429 -22.05 -10.19 -18.61
N GLY A 430 -20.89 -10.42 -18.02
CA GLY A 430 -20.47 -9.77 -16.77
C GLY A 430 -21.51 -9.92 -15.67
N ASP A 431 -22.03 -8.79 -15.18
CA ASP A 431 -23.01 -8.75 -14.08
C ASP A 431 -24.47 -8.94 -14.55
N TYR A 432 -24.69 -9.18 -15.86
CA TYR A 432 -26.01 -9.22 -16.46
C TYR A 432 -26.34 -10.57 -17.12
N LEU A 433 -27.60 -10.97 -16.98
CA LEU A 433 -28.21 -12.04 -17.76
C LEU A 433 -29.31 -11.45 -18.63
N VAL A 434 -29.19 -11.58 -19.94
CA VAL A 434 -30.21 -11.15 -20.90
C VAL A 434 -31.07 -12.34 -21.26
N VAL A 435 -32.38 -12.20 -21.14
CA VAL A 435 -33.37 -13.23 -21.47
C VAL A 435 -34.17 -12.76 -22.68
N SER A 436 -34.15 -13.56 -23.76
CA SER A 436 -34.73 -13.20 -25.05
C SER A 436 -35.88 -14.14 -25.42
N ALA A 437 -36.98 -13.53 -25.87
CA ALA A 437 -38.07 -14.23 -26.53
C ALA A 437 -38.21 -13.73 -27.98
N PRO A 438 -38.53 -14.61 -28.93
CA PRO A 438 -38.74 -14.23 -30.31
C PRO A 438 -39.73 -13.08 -30.45
N LYS A 439 -39.33 -12.03 -31.18
CA LYS A 439 -40.15 -10.85 -31.47
C LYS A 439 -40.52 -9.97 -30.27
N ALA A 440 -39.88 -10.19 -29.12
CA ALA A 440 -40.00 -9.34 -27.94
C ALA A 440 -38.68 -8.63 -27.65
N ALA A 441 -38.73 -7.51 -26.93
CA ALA A 441 -37.53 -6.85 -26.43
C ALA A 441 -36.86 -7.77 -25.38
N PRO A 442 -35.55 -8.05 -25.48
CA PRO A 442 -34.85 -8.84 -24.46
C PRO A 442 -34.85 -8.13 -23.11
N VAL A 443 -35.07 -8.89 -22.04
CA VAL A 443 -35.08 -8.40 -20.65
C VAL A 443 -33.71 -8.61 -20.03
N VAL A 444 -33.22 -7.61 -19.30
CA VAL A 444 -31.96 -7.66 -18.57
C VAL A 444 -32.22 -7.90 -17.09
N LEU A 445 -31.59 -8.93 -16.55
CA LEU A 445 -31.56 -9.26 -15.12
C LEU A 445 -30.14 -9.08 -14.57
N ASN A 446 -30.03 -8.80 -13.28
CA ASN A 446 -28.76 -9.00 -12.57
C ASN A 446 -28.47 -10.50 -12.54
N ALA A 447 -27.27 -10.90 -12.96
CA ALA A 447 -26.92 -12.30 -13.15
C ALA A 447 -26.92 -13.09 -11.83
N LEU A 448 -26.54 -12.46 -10.71
CA LEU A 448 -26.40 -13.16 -9.42
C LEU A 448 -27.64 -13.09 -8.53
N THR A 449 -28.53 -12.12 -8.73
CA THR A 449 -29.75 -11.96 -7.92
C THR A 449 -31.05 -12.23 -8.69
N GLY A 450 -31.00 -12.20 -10.03
CA GLY A 450 -32.17 -12.32 -10.89
C GLY A 450 -33.10 -11.10 -10.83
N GLU A 451 -32.68 -9.99 -10.22
CA GLU A 451 -33.46 -8.75 -10.16
C GLU A 451 -33.54 -8.07 -11.53
N TYR A 452 -34.69 -7.48 -11.84
CA TYR A 452 -34.90 -6.77 -13.10
C TYR A 452 -34.05 -5.50 -13.16
N VAL A 453 -33.31 -5.34 -14.25
CA VAL A 453 -32.47 -4.16 -14.52
C VAL A 453 -33.10 -3.29 -15.61
N GLY A 454 -33.57 -3.90 -16.71
CA GLY A 454 -34.03 -3.15 -17.88
C GLY A 454 -34.35 -4.03 -19.08
N THR A 455 -34.24 -3.44 -20.27
CA THR A 455 -34.42 -4.10 -21.57
C THR A 455 -33.35 -3.66 -22.56
N VAL A 456 -32.99 -4.52 -23.51
CA VAL A 456 -32.05 -4.18 -24.59
C VAL A 456 -32.79 -3.61 -25.80
N ASP A 457 -32.29 -2.52 -26.37
CA ASP A 457 -32.74 -2.01 -27.67
C ASP A 457 -32.00 -2.69 -28.82
N LEU A 458 -32.72 -3.52 -29.58
CA LEU A 458 -32.19 -4.24 -30.73
C LEU A 458 -32.20 -3.43 -32.03
N GLY A 459 -32.57 -2.15 -32.00
CA GLY A 459 -32.53 -1.26 -33.15
C GLY A 459 -33.23 -1.83 -34.38
N GLU A 460 -32.53 -1.90 -35.51
CA GLU A 460 -33.08 -2.43 -36.77
C GLU A 460 -33.34 -3.95 -36.77
N MET A 461 -32.82 -4.68 -35.78
CA MET A 461 -33.09 -6.10 -35.56
C MET A 461 -34.22 -6.32 -34.52
N ALA A 462 -34.88 -5.25 -34.06
CA ALA A 462 -36.05 -5.38 -33.19
C ALA A 462 -37.16 -6.18 -33.89
N GLY A 463 -37.66 -7.22 -33.22
CA GLY A 463 -38.67 -8.11 -33.79
C GLY A 463 -38.12 -9.24 -34.68
N ALA A 464 -36.82 -9.23 -34.98
CA ALA A 464 -36.14 -10.22 -35.82
C ALA A 464 -35.37 -11.27 -35.00
N ASN A 465 -35.14 -11.02 -33.70
CA ASN A 465 -34.33 -11.83 -32.81
C ASN A 465 -34.81 -13.29 -32.73
N ALA A 466 -33.95 -14.21 -33.13
CA ALA A 466 -34.18 -15.64 -33.05
C ALA A 466 -33.40 -16.27 -31.89
N THR A 467 -32.11 -15.97 -31.81
CA THR A 467 -31.23 -16.40 -30.71
C THR A 467 -30.45 -15.19 -30.20
N ILE A 468 -30.17 -15.19 -28.90
CA ILE A 468 -29.21 -14.29 -28.28
C ILE A 468 -28.12 -15.11 -27.60
N THR A 469 -26.89 -14.62 -27.63
CA THR A 469 -25.77 -15.16 -26.86
C THR A 469 -24.80 -14.03 -26.52
N ALA A 470 -23.77 -14.32 -25.74
CA ALA A 470 -22.71 -13.39 -25.42
C ALA A 470 -21.35 -13.99 -25.80
N ASP A 471 -20.44 -13.14 -26.24
CA ASP A 471 -19.05 -13.53 -26.44
C ASP A 471 -18.24 -13.47 -25.13
N ASP A 472 -16.97 -13.86 -25.18
CA ASP A 472 -16.11 -13.96 -24.00
C ASP A 472 -15.71 -12.57 -23.47
N ALA A 473 -15.84 -11.53 -24.30
CA ALA A 473 -15.54 -10.13 -23.96
C ALA A 473 -16.74 -9.36 -23.39
N GLY A 474 -17.89 -10.02 -23.19
CA GLY A 474 -19.08 -9.41 -22.62
C GLY A 474 -19.88 -8.57 -23.63
N ASN A 475 -19.74 -8.86 -24.92
CA ASN A 475 -20.57 -8.29 -25.98
C ASN A 475 -21.78 -9.18 -26.25
N LEU A 476 -22.89 -8.56 -26.61
CA LEU A 476 -24.12 -9.23 -26.97
C LEU A 476 -24.11 -9.55 -28.47
N VAL A 477 -24.52 -10.77 -28.82
CA VAL A 477 -24.61 -11.22 -30.22
C VAL A 477 -26.02 -11.76 -30.46
N VAL A 478 -26.68 -11.28 -31.51
CA VAL A 478 -28.09 -11.57 -31.80
C VAL A 478 -28.20 -12.09 -33.21
N SER A 479 -28.86 -13.23 -33.39
CA SER A 479 -29.20 -13.76 -34.71
C SER A 479 -30.61 -13.34 -35.09
N SER A 480 -30.86 -13.13 -36.39
CA SER A 480 -32.23 -13.06 -36.91
C SER A 480 -32.74 -14.44 -37.31
N TYR A 481 -34.05 -14.62 -37.40
CA TYR A 481 -34.57 -15.71 -38.24
C TYR A 481 -34.16 -15.46 -39.69
N ALA A 482 -34.19 -16.52 -40.50
CA ALA A 482 -34.17 -16.40 -41.95
C ALA A 482 -35.32 -15.51 -42.44
N GLU A 483 -35.01 -14.29 -42.89
CA GLU A 483 -35.98 -13.32 -43.40
C GLU A 483 -35.91 -13.18 -44.93
N ALA A 484 -36.82 -12.36 -45.50
CA ALA A 484 -36.82 -12.06 -46.94
C ALA A 484 -35.51 -11.43 -47.42
N ASP A 485 -34.86 -10.65 -46.54
CA ASP A 485 -33.58 -9.98 -46.81
C ASP A 485 -32.35 -10.83 -46.43
N GLY A 486 -32.58 -12.08 -45.98
CA GLY A 486 -31.55 -13.03 -45.57
C GLY A 486 -31.41 -13.18 -44.05
N PHE A 487 -30.50 -14.05 -43.66
CA PHE A 487 -30.10 -14.28 -42.27
C PHE A 487 -29.09 -13.22 -41.85
N ARG A 488 -29.27 -12.63 -40.66
CA ARG A 488 -28.41 -11.58 -40.12
C ARG A 488 -27.89 -11.93 -38.74
N ILE A 489 -26.68 -11.47 -38.44
CA ILE A 489 -26.11 -11.47 -37.09
C ILE A 489 -25.81 -10.01 -36.74
N GLY A 490 -26.36 -9.55 -35.62
CA GLY A 490 -26.01 -8.29 -34.99
C GLY A 490 -25.05 -8.50 -33.83
N ARG A 491 -24.24 -7.49 -33.55
CA ARG A 491 -23.40 -7.43 -32.35
C ARG A 491 -23.55 -6.09 -31.65
N MET A 492 -23.28 -6.06 -30.35
CA MET A 492 -23.46 -4.89 -29.51
C MET A 492 -22.51 -4.93 -28.31
N LYS A 493 -21.84 -3.81 -28.01
CA LYS A 493 -20.95 -3.70 -26.84
C LYS A 493 -21.75 -3.59 -25.55
N GLY A 494 -21.75 -4.65 -24.74
CA GLY A 494 -22.54 -4.72 -23.50
C GLY A 494 -24.06 -4.57 -23.74
N ILE A 495 -24.79 -4.22 -22.67
CA ILE A 495 -26.25 -4.03 -22.70
C ILE A 495 -26.69 -2.61 -23.09
N ASP A 496 -25.79 -1.62 -23.04
CA ASP A 496 -26.07 -0.20 -23.32
C ASP A 496 -25.48 0.28 -24.66
N GLY A 497 -24.73 -0.59 -25.36
CA GLY A 497 -24.20 -0.31 -26.68
C GLY A 497 -25.29 -0.09 -27.74
N THR A 498 -24.87 0.37 -28.92
CA THR A 498 -25.73 0.42 -30.11
C THR A 498 -25.57 -0.86 -30.92
N LEU A 499 -26.67 -1.53 -31.25
CA LEU A 499 -26.64 -2.71 -32.10
C LEU A 499 -26.25 -2.35 -33.54
N GLU A 500 -25.32 -3.11 -34.10
CA GLU A 500 -24.94 -3.05 -35.51
C GLU A 500 -25.13 -4.42 -36.18
N VAL A 501 -25.67 -4.43 -37.40
CA VAL A 501 -25.68 -5.65 -38.24
C VAL A 501 -24.26 -5.94 -38.69
N PHE A 502 -23.72 -7.06 -38.20
CA PHE A 502 -22.35 -7.49 -38.40
C PHE A 502 -22.21 -8.39 -39.64
N ILE A 503 -23.08 -9.39 -39.77
CA ILE A 503 -23.05 -10.36 -40.87
C ILE A 503 -24.43 -10.40 -41.51
N THR A 504 -24.47 -10.39 -42.84
CA THR A 504 -25.68 -10.63 -43.63
C THR A 504 -25.40 -11.72 -44.65
N ARG A 505 -26.23 -12.77 -44.65
CA ARG A 505 -26.11 -13.91 -45.57
C ARG A 505 -27.45 -14.18 -46.24
N ALA A 506 -27.44 -14.29 -47.57
CA ALA A 506 -28.59 -14.79 -48.32
C ALA A 506 -28.79 -16.30 -48.02
N SER A 507 -29.63 -16.61 -47.04
CA SER A 507 -29.98 -17.98 -46.63
C SER A 507 -31.34 -18.01 -45.96
N GLN A 508 -32.07 -19.12 -46.12
CA GLN A 508 -33.34 -19.38 -45.44
C GLN A 508 -33.23 -20.45 -44.32
N GLU A 509 -32.01 -20.88 -43.99
CA GLU A 509 -31.79 -22.14 -43.29
C GLU A 509 -31.02 -22.00 -41.95
N TYR A 510 -30.71 -20.77 -41.51
CA TYR A 510 -29.98 -20.49 -40.27
C TYR A 510 -30.81 -19.65 -39.29
N GLY A 511 -30.38 -19.63 -38.03
CA GLY A 511 -30.83 -18.68 -37.02
C GLY A 511 -31.62 -19.26 -35.85
N ASN A 512 -31.77 -20.58 -35.74
CA ASN A 512 -32.42 -21.16 -34.56
C ASN A 512 -31.52 -21.17 -33.33
N ASP A 513 -30.22 -21.43 -33.53
CA ASP A 513 -29.20 -21.52 -32.49
C ASP A 513 -27.89 -20.92 -33.01
N MET A 514 -27.08 -20.37 -32.11
CA MET A 514 -25.81 -19.72 -32.40
C MET A 514 -24.93 -19.71 -31.16
N SER A 515 -23.69 -20.20 -31.30
CA SER A 515 -22.67 -20.07 -30.26
C SER A 515 -21.53 -19.17 -30.70
N VAL A 516 -20.87 -18.52 -29.74
CA VAL A 516 -19.74 -17.61 -29.96
C VAL A 516 -18.67 -17.90 -28.93
N ILE A 517 -17.40 -17.89 -29.37
CA ILE A 517 -16.22 -17.82 -28.49
C ILE A 517 -15.29 -16.71 -29.00
N GLY A 518 -14.48 -16.13 -28.11
CA GLY A 518 -13.60 -14.99 -28.38
C GLY A 518 -14.30 -13.63 -28.26
N ASP A 519 -13.83 -12.63 -29.01
CA ASP A 519 -14.37 -11.26 -29.06
C ASP A 519 -14.83 -10.92 -30.48
N VAL A 520 -16.12 -10.65 -30.67
CA VAL A 520 -16.65 -10.33 -32.02
C VAL A 520 -16.17 -8.98 -32.56
N TYR A 521 -15.59 -8.11 -31.72
CA TYR A 521 -14.89 -6.89 -32.12
C TYR A 521 -13.37 -7.09 -32.26
N GLY A 522 -12.85 -8.23 -31.81
CA GLY A 522 -11.47 -8.70 -31.91
C GLY A 522 -11.38 -10.00 -32.71
N ASP A 523 -10.83 -11.04 -32.12
CA ASP A 523 -10.77 -12.38 -32.74
C ASP A 523 -11.84 -13.29 -32.13
N ALA A 524 -12.70 -13.87 -32.97
CA ALA A 524 -13.80 -14.73 -32.53
C ALA A 524 -14.14 -15.85 -33.51
N ARG A 525 -14.88 -16.84 -33.03
CA ARG A 525 -15.58 -17.84 -33.85
C ARG A 525 -17.06 -17.78 -33.59
N ILE A 526 -17.85 -17.64 -34.66
CA ILE A 526 -19.31 -17.73 -34.59
C ILE A 526 -19.73 -19.01 -35.30
N THR A 527 -20.45 -19.87 -34.60
CA THR A 527 -20.90 -21.16 -35.11
C THR A 527 -22.40 -21.27 -35.16
N LEU A 528 -22.90 -21.84 -36.25
CA LEU A 528 -24.32 -22.06 -36.49
C LEU A 528 -24.51 -23.49 -36.98
N MET A 529 -25.41 -24.23 -36.34
CA MET A 529 -25.73 -25.58 -36.80
C MET A 529 -26.51 -25.53 -38.12
N TYR A 530 -26.30 -26.52 -38.97
CA TYR A 530 -27.02 -26.73 -40.23
C TYR A 530 -27.44 -28.20 -40.38
N SER A 531 -28.75 -28.48 -40.40
CA SER A 531 -29.25 -29.85 -40.54
C SER A 531 -30.64 -29.92 -41.21
N PRO A 532 -30.73 -29.69 -42.53
CA PRO A 532 -32.01 -29.76 -43.23
C PRO A 532 -32.52 -31.20 -43.23
N TRP A 533 -33.73 -31.41 -42.69
CA TRP A 533 -34.43 -32.70 -42.62
C TRP A 533 -34.54 -33.40 -43.98
N SER A 534 -34.56 -32.63 -45.07
CA SER A 534 -34.72 -33.11 -46.45
C SER A 534 -33.41 -33.54 -47.14
N SER A 535 -32.24 -33.17 -46.59
CA SER A 535 -30.95 -33.29 -47.29
C SER A 535 -30.01 -34.38 -46.72
N GLY A 536 -30.30 -34.92 -45.53
CA GLY A 536 -29.47 -35.93 -44.86
C GLY A 536 -28.03 -35.48 -44.59
N THR A 537 -27.78 -34.16 -44.51
CA THR A 537 -26.44 -33.59 -44.34
C THR A 537 -26.42 -32.67 -43.12
N THR A 538 -25.91 -33.18 -42.01
CA THR A 538 -25.62 -32.40 -40.79
C THR A 538 -24.23 -31.79 -40.89
N GLY A 539 -24.12 -30.50 -40.59
CA GLY A 539 -22.88 -29.74 -40.62
C GLY A 539 -23.02 -28.47 -39.78
N HIS A 540 -22.01 -27.62 -39.87
CA HIS A 540 -22.04 -26.29 -39.26
C HIS A 540 -21.44 -25.25 -40.19
N LEU A 541 -21.94 -24.03 -40.06
CA LEU A 541 -21.34 -22.83 -40.63
C LEU A 541 -20.47 -22.20 -39.55
N LEU A 542 -19.21 -21.93 -39.88
CA LEU A 542 -18.25 -21.27 -39.02
C LEU A 542 -17.85 -19.94 -39.66
N TYR A 543 -18.03 -18.84 -38.95
CA TYR A 543 -17.38 -17.58 -39.24
C TYR A 543 -16.11 -17.44 -38.41
N GLN A 544 -15.01 -17.12 -39.07
CA GLN A 544 -13.78 -16.67 -38.41
C GLN A 544 -13.78 -15.14 -38.40
N VAL A 545 -13.70 -14.55 -37.22
CA VAL A 545 -13.57 -13.10 -37.04
C VAL A 545 -12.11 -12.80 -36.71
N ALA A 546 -11.50 -11.89 -37.46
CA ALA A 546 -10.15 -11.42 -37.20
C ALA A 546 -10.14 -9.89 -37.10
N GLY A 547 -9.69 -9.35 -35.97
CA GLY A 547 -9.68 -7.90 -35.71
C GLY A 547 -11.04 -7.23 -35.94
N GLY A 548 -12.14 -7.90 -35.58
CA GLY A 548 -13.51 -7.41 -35.69
C GLY A 548 -14.13 -7.56 -37.08
N VAL A 549 -13.49 -8.28 -38.00
CA VAL A 549 -13.98 -8.53 -39.37
C VAL A 549 -14.25 -10.02 -39.57
N ALA A 550 -15.52 -10.37 -39.81
CA ALA A 550 -15.90 -11.74 -40.15
C ALA A 550 -15.49 -12.13 -41.57
N ASP A 551 -15.09 -13.38 -41.76
CA ASP A 551 -14.97 -13.98 -43.08
C ASP A 551 -16.37 -14.22 -43.73
N GLY A 552 -16.39 -14.77 -44.94
CA GLY A 552 -17.66 -15.11 -45.63
C GLY A 552 -18.41 -16.30 -45.04
N GLY A 553 -17.90 -16.90 -43.96
CA GLY A 553 -18.38 -18.13 -43.36
C GLY A 553 -18.03 -19.37 -44.19
N THR A 554 -17.40 -20.35 -43.54
CA THR A 554 -17.06 -21.64 -44.15
C THR A 554 -18.01 -22.72 -43.64
N TRP A 555 -18.66 -23.42 -44.56
CA TRP A 555 -19.50 -24.57 -44.23
C TRP A 555 -18.65 -25.84 -44.19
N SER A 556 -18.82 -26.65 -43.14
CA SER A 556 -18.18 -27.95 -43.02
C SER A 556 -19.22 -29.04 -42.72
N LYS A 557 -19.12 -30.16 -43.43
CA LYS A 557 -19.84 -31.39 -43.06
C LYS A 557 -19.16 -32.03 -41.86
N ILE A 558 -19.93 -32.52 -40.90
CA ILE A 558 -19.39 -33.34 -39.80
C ILE A 558 -18.90 -34.68 -40.39
N ALA A 559 -17.72 -35.14 -39.96
CA ALA A 559 -17.06 -36.31 -40.53
C ALA A 559 -17.97 -37.56 -40.59
N ALA A 560 -17.91 -38.27 -41.72
CA ALA A 560 -18.83 -39.35 -42.06
C ALA A 560 -18.64 -40.63 -41.20
N GLY A 561 -19.73 -41.17 -40.66
CA GLY A 561 -19.82 -42.41 -39.90
C GLY A 561 -21.17 -42.53 -39.16
N SER A 562 -21.41 -43.59 -38.37
CA SER A 562 -22.65 -43.85 -37.61
C SER A 562 -22.99 -42.82 -36.51
N ILE A 563 -22.35 -41.64 -36.54
CA ILE A 563 -22.56 -40.49 -35.65
C ILE A 563 -23.39 -39.42 -36.38
N THR A 564 -23.30 -39.29 -37.71
CA THR A 564 -24.15 -38.37 -38.49
C THR A 564 -25.62 -38.80 -38.49
N ASP A 565 -25.88 -40.11 -38.37
CA ASP A 565 -27.24 -40.66 -38.19
C ASP A 565 -27.78 -40.45 -36.76
N LYS A 566 -26.98 -39.86 -35.86
CA LYS A 566 -27.39 -39.56 -34.49
C LYS A 566 -27.84 -38.12 -34.38
N ILE A 567 -27.13 -37.16 -34.98
CA ILE A 567 -27.51 -35.75 -35.01
C ILE A 567 -28.53 -35.51 -36.14
N ASP A 568 -29.77 -35.94 -35.89
CA ASP A 568 -30.90 -35.77 -36.78
C ASP A 568 -31.68 -34.52 -36.36
N ASN A 569 -31.60 -33.42 -37.14
CA ASN A 569 -32.48 -32.23 -37.19
C ASN A 569 -31.83 -30.86 -36.85
N ASN A 570 -32.53 -29.77 -37.24
CA ASN A 570 -32.16 -28.35 -37.04
C ASN A 570 -32.30 -27.85 -35.58
N ASN A 571 -32.36 -28.76 -34.59
CA ASN A 571 -32.73 -28.46 -33.21
C ASN A 571 -31.60 -28.93 -32.26
N GLY A 572 -30.49 -28.22 -32.29
CA GLY A 572 -29.22 -28.58 -31.68
C GLY A 572 -28.22 -27.45 -31.89
N ASP A 573 -27.11 -27.50 -31.18
CA ASP A 573 -26.14 -26.41 -31.22
C ASP A 573 -24.70 -26.92 -31.35
N VAL A 574 -23.79 -26.01 -31.71
CA VAL A 574 -22.39 -26.29 -31.99
C VAL A 574 -21.49 -25.20 -31.45
N ILE A 575 -20.51 -25.57 -30.64
CA ILE A 575 -19.54 -24.64 -30.05
C ILE A 575 -18.11 -25.19 -30.15
N TYR A 576 -17.14 -24.32 -30.41
CA TYR A 576 -15.71 -24.67 -30.32
C TYR A 576 -15.26 -24.54 -28.88
N ARG A 577 -14.34 -25.40 -28.44
CA ARG A 577 -13.79 -25.32 -27.07
C ARG A 577 -13.07 -24.00 -26.80
N ASP A 578 -12.25 -23.56 -27.77
CA ASP A 578 -11.36 -22.42 -27.63
C ASP A 578 -10.87 -21.90 -29.00
N MET A 579 -10.18 -20.76 -28.97
CA MET A 579 -9.67 -20.07 -30.15
C MET A 579 -8.40 -20.69 -30.77
N ASN A 580 -7.82 -21.75 -30.18
CA ASN A 580 -6.59 -22.36 -30.72
C ASN A 580 -6.83 -23.01 -32.10
N PRO A 581 -5.85 -22.95 -33.01
CA PRO A 581 -5.94 -23.66 -34.29
C PRO A 581 -6.14 -25.16 -34.09
N GLY A 582 -7.18 -25.72 -34.72
CA GLY A 582 -7.49 -27.15 -34.62
C GLY A 582 -8.18 -27.58 -33.33
N ALA A 583 -8.64 -26.63 -32.50
CA ALA A 583 -9.42 -26.93 -31.30
C ALA A 583 -10.64 -27.83 -31.62
N PRO A 584 -10.99 -28.76 -30.72
CA PRO A 584 -12.19 -29.56 -30.87
C PRO A 584 -13.44 -28.67 -30.83
N TYR A 585 -14.50 -29.15 -31.47
CA TYR A 585 -15.84 -28.58 -31.34
C TYR A 585 -16.83 -29.64 -30.88
N PHE A 586 -17.87 -29.16 -30.21
CA PHE A 586 -18.89 -29.96 -29.57
C PHE A 586 -20.23 -29.72 -30.20
N MET A 587 -21.07 -30.74 -30.25
CA MET A 587 -22.41 -30.64 -30.83
C MET A 587 -23.43 -31.41 -30.00
N THR A 588 -24.66 -30.91 -30.00
CA THR A 588 -25.87 -31.59 -29.50
C THR A 588 -26.89 -31.80 -30.62
N GLY A 589 -27.97 -32.51 -30.31
CA GLY A 589 -29.06 -32.72 -31.26
C GLY A 589 -30.25 -33.43 -30.60
N TYR A 590 -31.45 -32.91 -30.86
CA TYR A 590 -32.70 -33.26 -30.20
C TYR A 590 -33.08 -34.75 -30.20
N SER A 591 -32.77 -35.51 -31.26
CA SER A 591 -33.12 -36.94 -31.34
C SER A 591 -31.96 -37.88 -31.01
N SER A 592 -30.72 -37.40 -31.11
CA SER A 592 -29.50 -38.12 -30.70
C SER A 592 -29.40 -38.31 -29.20
N ASN A 593 -29.73 -37.25 -28.45
CA ASN A 593 -29.42 -37.10 -27.04
C ASN A 593 -27.97 -37.46 -26.70
N CYS A 594 -27.02 -36.99 -27.51
CA CYS A 594 -25.60 -37.24 -27.33
C CYS A 594 -24.79 -35.94 -27.43
N PHE A 595 -23.71 -35.87 -26.67
CA PHE A 595 -22.63 -34.93 -26.96
C PHE A 595 -21.74 -35.56 -28.02
N VAL A 596 -21.36 -34.76 -29.01
CA VAL A 596 -20.38 -35.16 -30.02
C VAL A 596 -19.14 -34.31 -29.88
N TRP A 597 -18.00 -34.96 -29.66
CA TRP A 597 -16.66 -34.39 -29.80
C TRP A 597 -16.20 -34.55 -31.24
N ALA A 598 -15.78 -33.48 -31.90
CA ALA A 598 -15.21 -33.53 -33.24
C ALA A 598 -13.85 -32.81 -33.29
N GLU A 599 -12.83 -33.49 -33.83
CA GLU A 599 -11.45 -33.00 -33.89
C GLU A 599 -10.67 -33.73 -34.99
N GLY A 600 -9.83 -33.00 -35.72
CA GLY A 600 -8.93 -33.59 -36.72
C GLY A 600 -9.60 -34.41 -37.82
N GLY A 601 -10.87 -34.12 -38.13
CA GLY A 601 -11.67 -34.89 -39.10
C GLY A 601 -12.23 -36.21 -38.55
N THR A 602 -12.17 -36.42 -37.23
CA THR A 602 -12.78 -37.56 -36.53
C THR A 602 -13.86 -37.08 -35.56
N ALA A 603 -14.80 -37.95 -35.19
CA ALA A 603 -15.84 -37.64 -34.23
C ALA A 603 -16.09 -38.81 -33.27
N GLN A 604 -16.47 -38.49 -32.03
CA GLN A 604 -16.90 -39.44 -31.01
C GLN A 604 -18.15 -38.91 -30.31
N ALA A 605 -19.06 -39.81 -29.92
CA ALA A 605 -20.32 -39.43 -29.30
C ALA A 605 -20.53 -40.17 -27.98
N ILE A 606 -21.03 -39.47 -26.97
CA ILE A 606 -21.40 -40.03 -25.68
C ILE A 606 -22.87 -39.69 -25.43
N GLN A 607 -23.63 -40.70 -25.00
CA GLN A 607 -25.04 -40.54 -24.71
C GLN A 607 -25.22 -39.65 -23.47
N VAL A 608 -26.02 -38.58 -23.60
CA VAL A 608 -26.44 -37.69 -22.52
C VAL A 608 -27.55 -38.37 -21.71
N THR A 609 -28.60 -38.84 -22.40
CA THR A 609 -29.67 -39.64 -21.79
C THR A 609 -30.16 -40.71 -22.75
N THR A 610 -30.59 -41.84 -22.20
CA THR A 610 -31.19 -42.95 -22.97
C THR A 610 -32.68 -42.75 -23.24
N ASN A 611 -33.30 -41.75 -22.62
CA ASN A 611 -34.70 -41.42 -22.85
C ASN A 611 -34.84 -40.61 -24.14
N SER A 612 -35.37 -41.24 -25.18
CA SER A 612 -35.60 -40.61 -26.49
C SER A 612 -36.63 -39.48 -26.49
N ASN A 613 -37.23 -39.17 -25.34
CA ASN A 613 -38.27 -38.16 -25.18
C ASN A 613 -37.80 -36.95 -24.37
N CYS A 614 -36.54 -36.95 -23.94
CA CYS A 614 -35.84 -35.75 -23.54
C CYS A 614 -35.04 -35.24 -24.75
N GLY A 615 -34.86 -33.93 -24.92
CA GLY A 615 -34.11 -33.34 -26.04
C GLY A 615 -32.97 -32.46 -25.55
N ALA A 616 -31.73 -32.78 -25.91
CA ALA A 616 -30.56 -31.93 -25.68
C ALA A 616 -30.34 -31.01 -26.89
N VAL A 617 -30.67 -29.72 -26.74
CA VAL A 617 -30.80 -28.79 -27.88
C VAL A 617 -29.88 -27.57 -27.84
N CYS A 618 -29.35 -27.20 -26.68
CA CYS A 618 -28.43 -26.08 -26.52
C CYS A 618 -27.03 -26.58 -26.12
N ILE A 619 -26.02 -25.74 -26.26
CA ILE A 619 -24.67 -26.05 -25.81
C ILE A 619 -23.95 -24.78 -25.38
N ASP A 620 -23.17 -24.87 -24.30
CA ASP A 620 -22.19 -23.84 -23.97
C ASP A 620 -20.93 -24.49 -23.40
N VAL A 621 -19.80 -23.79 -23.51
CA VAL A 621 -18.50 -24.25 -23.03
C VAL A 621 -17.84 -23.16 -22.21
N GLU A 622 -17.22 -23.55 -21.10
CA GLU A 622 -16.45 -22.62 -20.28
C GLU A 622 -15.22 -23.28 -19.70
N GLN A 623 -14.13 -22.51 -19.62
CA GLN A 623 -12.93 -22.92 -18.91
C GLN A 623 -13.09 -22.62 -17.41
N PHE A 624 -12.91 -23.63 -16.56
CA PHE A 624 -13.01 -23.46 -15.12
C PHE A 624 -12.00 -24.33 -14.36
N ASN A 625 -11.19 -23.68 -13.52
CA ASN A 625 -10.14 -24.31 -12.71
C ASN A 625 -9.26 -25.33 -13.46
N GLY A 626 -8.73 -24.95 -14.63
CA GLY A 626 -7.86 -25.82 -15.45
C GLY A 626 -8.61 -26.86 -16.29
N ALA A 627 -9.93 -26.99 -16.12
CA ALA A 627 -10.79 -27.83 -16.94
C ALA A 627 -11.55 -27.00 -18.00
N TYR A 628 -12.00 -27.66 -19.06
CA TYR A 628 -13.09 -27.15 -19.90
C TYR A 628 -14.33 -27.97 -19.65
N TYR A 629 -15.46 -27.33 -19.38
CA TYR A 629 -16.75 -27.99 -19.25
C TYR A 629 -17.66 -27.61 -20.40
N VAL A 630 -18.30 -28.61 -21.01
CA VAL A 630 -19.41 -28.38 -21.93
C VAL A 630 -20.71 -28.75 -21.23
N ALA A 631 -21.75 -27.94 -21.39
CA ALA A 631 -23.07 -28.17 -20.82
C ALA A 631 -24.15 -28.21 -21.88
N THR A 632 -25.22 -28.95 -21.61
CA THR A 632 -26.48 -28.92 -22.36
C THR A 632 -27.64 -29.04 -21.39
N ALA A 633 -28.71 -28.30 -21.65
CA ALA A 633 -29.97 -28.49 -20.97
C ALA A 633 -30.83 -29.48 -21.76
N CYS A 634 -31.29 -30.53 -21.10
CA CYS A 634 -32.24 -31.47 -21.66
C CYS A 634 -33.63 -31.19 -21.10
N ASP A 635 -34.63 -31.02 -21.97
CA ASP A 635 -36.02 -30.90 -21.56
C ASP A 635 -36.92 -31.97 -22.14
N THR A 636 -38.16 -32.02 -21.65
CA THR A 636 -39.17 -32.91 -22.18
C THR A 636 -40.55 -32.27 -22.13
N TYR A 637 -41.36 -32.61 -23.12
CA TYR A 637 -42.79 -32.27 -23.17
C TYR A 637 -43.67 -33.27 -22.41
N PHE A 638 -43.09 -34.33 -21.87
CA PHE A 638 -43.84 -35.38 -21.19
C PHE A 638 -43.63 -35.39 -19.69
N THR A 639 -44.73 -35.34 -18.96
CA THR A 639 -44.73 -35.38 -17.49
C THR A 639 -44.12 -36.66 -16.89
N TRP A 640 -44.05 -37.75 -17.66
CA TRP A 640 -43.45 -39.02 -17.22
C TRP A 640 -41.95 -39.14 -17.55
N ALA A 641 -41.40 -38.23 -18.36
CA ALA A 641 -39.98 -38.17 -18.70
C ALA A 641 -39.23 -37.11 -17.89
N LEU A 642 -39.90 -36.39 -16.98
CA LEU A 642 -39.33 -35.28 -16.20
C LEU A 642 -38.09 -35.69 -15.37
N GLY A 643 -37.97 -36.97 -15.01
CA GLY A 643 -36.80 -37.47 -14.28
C GLY A 643 -35.48 -37.40 -15.06
N ASP A 644 -35.53 -37.29 -16.40
CA ASP A 644 -34.35 -37.14 -17.26
C ASP A 644 -34.12 -35.68 -17.69
N ALA A 645 -35.07 -34.76 -17.40
CA ALA A 645 -34.94 -33.34 -17.70
C ALA A 645 -33.97 -32.70 -16.70
N ALA A 646 -32.76 -32.41 -17.17
CA ALA A 646 -31.65 -31.96 -16.35
C ALA A 646 -30.62 -31.22 -17.22
N ILE A 647 -29.71 -30.53 -16.55
CA ILE A 647 -28.46 -30.09 -17.18
C ILE A 647 -27.50 -31.27 -17.14
N TYR A 648 -26.80 -31.48 -18.24
CA TYR A 648 -25.77 -32.48 -18.35
C TYR A 648 -24.45 -31.80 -18.71
N MET A 649 -23.38 -32.19 -18.03
CA MET A 649 -22.05 -31.65 -18.25
C MET A 649 -21.02 -32.74 -18.52
N ALA A 650 -20.02 -32.41 -19.33
CA ALA A 650 -18.84 -33.25 -19.54
C ALA A 650 -17.57 -32.42 -19.44
N ASP A 651 -16.53 -33.00 -18.82
CA ASP A 651 -15.17 -32.45 -18.88
C ASP A 651 -14.62 -32.71 -20.29
N VAL A 652 -14.38 -31.63 -21.03
CA VAL A 652 -13.87 -31.63 -22.40
C VAL A 652 -12.45 -31.07 -22.51
N THR A 653 -11.72 -31.06 -21.40
CA THR A 653 -10.30 -30.65 -21.37
C THR A 653 -9.46 -31.51 -22.32
N SER A 654 -9.76 -32.82 -22.35
CA SER A 654 -9.12 -33.77 -23.25
C SER A 654 -10.13 -34.82 -23.71
N LEU A 655 -9.81 -35.51 -24.81
CA LEU A 655 -10.62 -36.62 -25.29
C LEU A 655 -10.77 -37.74 -24.23
N ALA A 656 -9.75 -37.97 -23.39
CA ALA A 656 -9.81 -38.96 -22.33
C ALA A 656 -10.78 -38.54 -21.20
N HIS A 657 -10.81 -37.25 -20.86
CA HIS A 657 -11.79 -36.71 -19.92
C HIS A 657 -13.20 -36.79 -20.47
N PHE A 658 -13.38 -36.47 -21.76
CA PHE A 658 -14.68 -36.61 -22.42
C PHE A 658 -15.17 -38.07 -22.34
N GLN A 659 -14.30 -39.03 -22.65
CA GLN A 659 -14.59 -40.47 -22.58
C GLN A 659 -14.94 -40.98 -21.16
N ALA A 660 -14.61 -40.24 -20.10
CA ALA A 660 -15.03 -40.59 -18.74
C ALA A 660 -16.55 -40.48 -18.55
N GLY A 661 -17.22 -39.72 -19.41
CA GLY A 661 -18.67 -39.68 -19.53
C GLY A 661 -19.29 -38.32 -19.21
N VAL A 662 -20.62 -38.32 -19.21
CA VAL A 662 -21.46 -37.15 -18.94
C VAL A 662 -22.10 -37.33 -17.57
N VAL A 663 -22.15 -36.27 -16.78
CA VAL A 663 -22.81 -36.29 -15.47
C VAL A 663 -24.02 -35.37 -15.46
N PRO A 664 -25.16 -35.79 -14.89
CA PRO A 664 -26.23 -34.85 -14.55
C PRO A 664 -25.68 -33.81 -13.57
N PHE A 665 -25.77 -32.55 -13.93
CA PHE A 665 -25.38 -31.44 -13.07
C PHE A 665 -26.55 -31.10 -12.13
N SER A 666 -26.27 -31.06 -10.83
CA SER A 666 -27.27 -30.75 -9.83
C SER A 666 -27.72 -29.30 -9.96
N THR A 667 -29.02 -29.08 -10.20
CA THR A 667 -29.62 -27.75 -10.27
C THR A 667 -30.06 -27.23 -8.89
N GLY A 668 -29.72 -27.93 -7.81
CA GLY A 668 -30.19 -27.61 -6.46
C GLY A 668 -31.72 -27.51 -6.38
N ALA A 669 -32.23 -26.45 -5.78
CA ALA A 669 -33.67 -26.19 -5.57
C ALA A 669 -34.38 -25.49 -6.75
N LEU A 670 -33.80 -25.48 -7.95
CA LEU A 670 -34.41 -24.85 -9.14
C LEU A 670 -35.77 -25.48 -9.56
N GLU A 671 -36.17 -26.63 -8.99
CA GLU A 671 -37.43 -27.34 -9.28
C GLU A 671 -37.79 -27.40 -10.77
N TRP A 672 -36.91 -28.03 -11.55
CA TRP A 672 -37.05 -28.32 -12.98
C TRP A 672 -38.18 -29.33 -13.28
N ASN A 673 -39.42 -29.02 -12.92
CA ASN A 673 -40.53 -30.00 -12.91
C ASN A 673 -41.77 -29.52 -13.68
N ALA A 674 -41.58 -28.96 -14.88
CA ALA A 674 -42.68 -28.65 -15.79
C ALA A 674 -42.43 -29.28 -17.16
N ALA A 675 -43.49 -29.80 -17.79
CA ALA A 675 -43.41 -30.26 -19.17
C ALA A 675 -43.36 -29.06 -20.12
N SER A 676 -42.40 -29.02 -21.04
CA SER A 676 -42.29 -27.94 -22.01
C SER A 676 -43.22 -28.17 -23.21
N ALA A 677 -44.07 -27.21 -23.55
CA ALA A 677 -44.74 -27.18 -24.85
C ALA A 677 -43.82 -26.44 -25.83
N GLY A 678 -42.71 -27.07 -26.25
CA GLY A 678 -41.84 -26.44 -27.27
C GLY A 678 -40.42 -26.95 -27.40
N GLY A 679 -39.86 -27.67 -26.41
CA GLY A 679 -38.48 -28.16 -26.51
C GLY A 679 -37.42 -27.05 -26.49
N THR A 680 -37.72 -25.86 -25.95
CA THR A 680 -36.83 -24.68 -25.99
C THR A 680 -36.13 -24.54 -24.65
N THR A 681 -34.84 -24.89 -24.62
CA THR A 681 -33.96 -24.66 -23.47
C THR A 681 -32.70 -23.96 -23.92
N ASP A 682 -32.05 -23.30 -22.97
CA ASP A 682 -30.76 -22.69 -23.20
C ASP A 682 -29.90 -22.75 -21.93
N VAL A 683 -28.58 -22.72 -22.10
CA VAL A 683 -27.59 -22.77 -21.02
C VAL A 683 -26.48 -21.78 -21.30
N ALA A 684 -25.99 -21.11 -20.25
CA ALA A 684 -24.76 -20.33 -20.33
C ALA A 684 -23.90 -20.59 -19.10
N LEU A 685 -22.60 -20.74 -19.30
CA LEU A 685 -21.59 -21.02 -18.29
C LEU A 685 -20.65 -19.82 -18.19
N ARG A 686 -20.39 -19.31 -16.99
CA ARG A 686 -19.41 -18.24 -16.78
C ARG A 686 -18.61 -18.47 -15.52
N ALA A 687 -17.29 -18.47 -15.60
CA ALA A 687 -16.43 -18.41 -14.44
C ALA A 687 -16.54 -17.04 -13.76
N SER A 688 -16.48 -17.01 -12.43
CA SER A 688 -16.33 -15.78 -11.67
C SER A 688 -14.95 -15.16 -11.94
N LYS A 689 -14.86 -13.83 -11.79
CA LYS A 689 -13.60 -13.09 -11.99
C LYS A 689 -12.47 -13.56 -11.07
N ASP A 690 -12.79 -14.04 -9.86
CA ASP A 690 -11.82 -14.61 -8.91
C ASP A 690 -11.38 -16.04 -9.26
N GLY A 691 -12.04 -16.69 -10.23
CA GLY A 691 -11.81 -18.06 -10.65
C GLY A 691 -12.27 -19.14 -9.66
N VAL A 692 -12.95 -18.76 -8.58
CA VAL A 692 -13.37 -19.68 -7.49
C VAL A 692 -14.71 -20.34 -7.81
N TYR A 693 -15.60 -19.65 -8.50
CA TYR A 693 -16.95 -20.09 -8.80
C TYR A 693 -17.19 -20.21 -10.31
N MET A 694 -18.09 -21.11 -10.68
CA MET A 694 -18.69 -21.16 -12.01
C MET A 694 -20.19 -20.98 -11.85
N TYR A 695 -20.74 -20.05 -12.61
CA TYR A 695 -22.16 -19.78 -12.69
C TYR A 695 -22.74 -20.50 -13.90
N VAL A 696 -23.85 -21.21 -13.66
CA VAL A 696 -24.59 -21.99 -14.65
C VAL A 696 -25.96 -21.36 -14.75
N TYR A 697 -26.16 -20.60 -15.82
CA TYR A 697 -27.43 -20.00 -16.16
C TYR A 697 -28.23 -20.94 -17.04
N VAL A 698 -29.52 -20.95 -16.80
CA VAL A 698 -30.41 -21.93 -17.41
C VAL A 698 -31.70 -21.25 -17.79
N LEU A 699 -32.16 -21.55 -18.99
CA LEU A 699 -33.50 -21.26 -19.45
C LEU A 699 -34.26 -22.54 -19.75
N HIS A 700 -35.47 -22.64 -19.22
CA HIS A 700 -36.42 -23.68 -19.59
C HIS A 700 -37.73 -23.06 -20.05
N GLY A 701 -38.00 -23.02 -21.36
CA GLY A 701 -38.94 -22.11 -22.03
C GLY A 701 -40.41 -22.11 -21.58
N ASN A 702 -40.84 -23.08 -20.77
CA ASN A 702 -42.17 -23.08 -20.13
C ASN A 702 -42.14 -23.27 -18.60
N GLY A 703 -40.94 -23.27 -18.01
CA GLY A 703 -40.73 -23.30 -16.57
C GLY A 703 -40.12 -21.99 -16.12
N SER A 704 -38.81 -22.00 -15.95
CA SER A 704 -38.10 -20.93 -15.26
C SER A 704 -36.75 -20.59 -15.91
N VAL A 705 -36.23 -19.44 -15.52
CA VAL A 705 -34.86 -19.02 -15.72
C VAL A 705 -34.19 -18.93 -14.35
N GLY A 706 -32.93 -19.33 -14.26
CA GLY A 706 -32.23 -19.37 -12.98
C GLY A 706 -30.72 -19.42 -13.09
N CYS A 707 -30.06 -19.32 -11.94
CA CYS A 707 -28.62 -19.40 -11.79
C CYS A 707 -28.25 -20.41 -10.70
N VAL A 708 -27.31 -21.30 -11.02
CA VAL A 708 -26.65 -22.19 -10.07
C VAL A 708 -25.19 -21.78 -9.96
N GLN A 709 -24.69 -21.70 -8.75
CA GLN A 709 -23.26 -21.52 -8.48
C GLN A 709 -22.66 -22.87 -8.08
N THR A 710 -21.49 -23.19 -8.63
CA THR A 710 -20.63 -24.29 -8.15
C THR A 710 -19.24 -23.72 -7.89
N ASP A 711 -18.49 -24.31 -6.97
CA ASP A 711 -17.13 -23.86 -6.64
C ASP A 711 -16.06 -24.87 -7.08
N CYS A 712 -14.80 -24.48 -7.01
CA CYS A 712 -13.65 -25.37 -7.11
C CYS A 712 -12.88 -25.47 -5.79
N LEU A 713 -13.56 -25.37 -4.65
CA LEU A 713 -12.92 -25.47 -3.34
C LEU A 713 -12.45 -26.91 -3.07
N ALA A 714 -11.29 -27.05 -2.43
CA ALA A 714 -10.83 -28.32 -1.88
C ALA A 714 -11.83 -28.84 -0.82
N GLU A 715 -11.98 -30.16 -0.72
CA GLU A 715 -12.83 -30.80 0.31
C GLU A 715 -12.24 -30.74 1.72
#